data_AF-A0A0G4NBG7-F1
#
_entry.id   AF-A0A0G4NBG7-F1
#
_cell.length_a   1.000
_cell.length_b   1.000
_cell.length_c   1.000
_cell.angle_alpha   90.00
_cell.angle_beta   90.00
_cell.angle_gamma   90.00
#
_symmetry.space_group_name_H-M   'P 1'
#
loop_
_entity.id
_entity.type
_entity.pdbx_description
1 polymer ?
#
loop_
_entity_poly.entity_id
_entity_poly.type
_entity_poly.pdbx_seq_one_letter_code
_entity_poly.pdbx_strand_id
1 'polypeptide(L)'
;MSSSSSLERALRQRLEERKSKSQLRRLTSFPSTSVDFSSNSYLSLSVVPEVQKAYIAHLEQLTASNPRTSILGSSGSRLLTLELSISTGINAPKEIFRCEEPGCDQKFVRADLLARHKKRHFTSSYIPRNRTFSLKSSHPELAATSSAPAPNTTSTAGAVPRTQFPSHTSSGPHDAAILLTPDSEPAPRLAQASSWPPSQPTMHGLDMNMGSKTAYYGREAVTMAAESSTMLPFDNGFQADGHLSENFAMWLFDAQAGWNELNAVANMPFLEGGLESTFSCNRCPIFLVMVMLALGAASLRASDTTSTYVEYGGFADVIISSVRWEIVTAEDANPPVALWVAQALLLLEYYETLFSFRKFHERAHIYHSATLTLLRRGSPLIGKAGTLERDVAAFHHAPAGLLFNSGFDANVGLFSCVPQPGDVVVYDELVHASAHDGMRMSRAAQRLPFKHNTVSPARRPHPLGYTPPARQSLGEILAALTQGASGQEVRAGTRNVFVAVEAVYSMDGDVAPLREIVACIKQHLPRGNCRLIVDEAHSTGLFGLQGRGLVCELGLERDVFARLHTFGKAMGASGAMILCAPVVKEYLINYARTLIYTTAMSPASLAGIRVTYDFVATEMADELRRRLRKLIGYTHGLFVSICARYGAAPRPLVRVDAGLPSSPIIPLLTSHPRSLASYCQERGYIIRPIVAPTVPKGSERVRVCLHAANTKEEVEGLARVVEEWVLKTQKEGLQETQPQVRKAHL
;
A
#
# COMPACT_ATOMS: atom_id res chain seq x y z
N MET A 1 12.40 23.91 -38.35
CA MET A 1 12.36 23.86 -36.87
C MET A 1 10.96 23.43 -36.47
N SER A 2 10.81 22.33 -35.71
CA SER A 2 9.49 21.77 -35.40
C SER A 2 8.64 22.72 -34.54
N SER A 3 7.35 22.83 -34.85
CA SER A 3 6.38 23.63 -34.10
C SER A 3 6.05 22.95 -32.77
N SER A 4 6.78 23.31 -31.71
CA SER A 4 6.49 22.81 -30.35
C SER A 4 5.03 23.08 -29.97
N SER A 5 4.35 22.04 -29.49
CA SER A 5 2.94 22.10 -29.10
C SER A 5 2.64 23.23 -28.10
N SER A 6 1.38 23.64 -27.98
CA SER A 6 0.94 24.61 -26.95
C SER A 6 1.35 24.16 -25.54
N LEU A 7 1.24 22.86 -25.26
CA LEU A 7 1.69 22.24 -24.02
C LEU A 7 3.22 22.35 -23.85
N GLU A 8 4.02 22.03 -24.87
CA GLU A 8 5.48 22.17 -24.78
C GLU A 8 5.91 23.61 -24.49
N ARG A 9 5.26 24.61 -25.10
CA ARG A 9 5.53 26.02 -24.80
C ARG A 9 5.21 26.36 -23.35
N ALA A 10 4.05 25.92 -22.84
CA ALA A 10 3.68 26.11 -21.43
C ALA A 10 4.66 25.41 -20.48
N LEU A 11 5.08 24.17 -20.77
CA LEU A 11 6.06 23.44 -19.97
C LEU A 11 7.44 24.11 -19.99
N ARG A 12 7.91 24.57 -21.16
CA ARG A 12 9.17 25.34 -21.29
C ARG A 12 9.11 26.64 -20.51
N GLN A 13 7.99 27.37 -20.57
CA GLN A 13 7.76 28.57 -19.75
C GLN A 13 7.85 28.24 -18.26
N ARG A 14 7.18 27.19 -17.77
CA ARG A 14 7.28 26.77 -16.35
C ARG A 14 8.69 26.34 -15.93
N LEU A 15 9.47 25.74 -16.84
CA LEU A 15 10.87 25.39 -16.59
C LEU A 15 11.76 26.63 -16.54
N GLU A 16 11.51 27.63 -17.40
CA GLU A 16 12.24 28.89 -17.40
C GLU A 16 11.85 29.79 -16.21
N GLU A 17 10.59 29.79 -15.78
CA GLU A 17 10.13 30.36 -14.49
C GLU A 17 10.84 29.73 -13.28
N ARG A 18 11.08 28.42 -13.31
CA ARG A 18 11.90 27.74 -12.29
C ARG A 18 13.38 28.09 -12.42
N LYS A 19 13.89 28.28 -13.64
CA LYS A 19 15.29 28.65 -13.90
C LYS A 19 15.61 30.07 -13.43
N SER A 20 14.75 31.05 -13.71
CA SER A 20 14.89 32.42 -13.21
C SER A 20 14.82 32.50 -11.68
N LYS A 21 13.97 31.67 -11.04
CA LYS A 21 13.93 31.50 -9.57
C LYS A 21 15.08 30.62 -9.01
N SER A 22 15.96 30.10 -9.87
CA SER A 22 17.02 29.14 -9.52
C SER A 22 16.50 27.89 -8.75
N GLN A 23 15.27 27.48 -9.04
CA GLN A 23 14.57 26.29 -8.52
C GLN A 23 14.56 25.12 -9.53
N LEU A 24 15.16 25.30 -10.71
CA LEU A 24 15.32 24.23 -11.70
C LEU A 24 16.29 23.16 -11.17
N ARG A 25 15.75 21.97 -10.87
CA ARG A 25 16.54 20.79 -10.48
C ARG A 25 17.23 20.20 -11.71
N ARG A 26 18.43 19.65 -11.51
CA ARG A 26 19.16 18.84 -12.51
C ARG A 26 19.63 17.55 -11.86
N LEU A 27 19.82 16.51 -12.66
CA LEU A 27 20.57 15.34 -12.23
C LEU A 27 22.05 15.72 -12.25
N THR A 28 22.69 15.69 -11.09
CA THR A 28 24.11 16.01 -10.94
C THR A 28 24.87 14.73 -10.63
N SER A 29 25.75 14.32 -11.53
CA SER A 29 26.81 13.35 -11.22
C SER A 29 27.98 14.09 -10.56
N PHE A 30 28.61 13.43 -9.60
CA PHE A 30 29.84 13.89 -8.97
C PHE A 30 30.95 12.88 -9.28
N PRO A 31 32.23 13.29 -9.37
CA PRO A 31 33.36 12.37 -9.50
C PRO A 31 33.35 11.34 -8.38
N SER A 32 33.77 10.10 -8.67
CA SER A 32 33.86 9.00 -7.68
C SER A 32 34.84 9.27 -6.53
N THR A 33 35.73 10.25 -6.69
CA THR A 33 36.66 10.75 -5.67
C THR A 33 36.04 11.78 -4.71
N SER A 34 34.76 12.15 -4.90
CA SER A 34 34.10 13.15 -4.07
C SER A 34 33.59 12.55 -2.76
N VAL A 35 33.78 13.27 -1.66
CA VAL A 35 33.32 12.87 -0.32
C VAL A 35 31.83 13.19 -0.16
N ASP A 36 31.02 12.19 0.21
CA ASP A 36 29.58 12.38 0.43
C ASP A 36 29.26 12.88 1.84
N PHE A 37 28.62 14.05 1.88
CA PHE A 37 28.01 14.65 3.07
C PHE A 37 26.55 15.08 2.79
N SER A 38 25.89 14.47 1.79
CA SER A 38 24.53 14.84 1.34
C SER A 38 23.54 13.69 1.30
N SER A 39 23.97 12.42 1.19
CA SER A 39 23.02 11.30 1.23
C SER A 39 22.43 11.09 2.63
N ASN A 40 21.62 10.05 2.79
CA ASN A 40 21.07 9.65 4.09
C ASN A 40 21.63 8.28 4.52
N SER A 41 22.79 7.87 3.99
CA SER A 41 23.39 6.55 4.21
C SER A 41 24.14 6.48 5.54
N TYR A 42 23.44 6.80 6.64
CA TYR A 42 24.05 7.16 7.93
C TYR A 42 25.00 6.10 8.50
N LEU A 43 24.66 4.81 8.41
CA LEU A 43 25.57 3.72 8.80
C LEU A 43 26.41 3.18 7.65
N SER A 44 26.19 3.66 6.42
CA SER A 44 26.91 3.25 5.22
C SER A 44 26.85 1.75 4.92
N LEU A 45 25.78 1.05 5.36
CA LEU A 45 25.69 -0.42 5.26
C LEU A 45 25.85 -0.96 3.84
N SER A 46 25.46 -0.18 2.82
CA SER A 46 25.62 -0.53 1.40
C SER A 46 27.08 -0.69 0.95
N VAL A 47 28.06 -0.15 1.71
CA VAL A 47 29.50 -0.28 1.44
C VAL A 47 30.24 -1.12 2.48
N VAL A 48 29.53 -1.72 3.45
CA VAL A 48 30.13 -2.63 4.45
C VAL A 48 30.36 -4.00 3.80
N PRO A 49 31.60 -4.53 3.74
CA PRO A 49 31.91 -5.78 3.04
C PRO A 49 31.11 -6.99 3.54
N GLU A 50 30.85 -7.07 4.85
CA GLU A 50 30.12 -8.18 5.47
C GLU A 50 28.63 -8.15 5.10
N VAL A 51 28.04 -6.96 4.97
CA VAL A 51 26.66 -6.78 4.47
C VAL A 51 26.58 -7.21 3.00
N GLN A 52 27.53 -6.79 2.17
CA GLN A 52 27.59 -7.17 0.76
C GLN A 52 27.76 -8.69 0.58
N LYS A 53 28.68 -9.31 1.34
CA LYS A 53 28.91 -10.76 1.32
C LYS A 53 27.68 -11.54 1.79
N ALA A 54 27.04 -11.12 2.87
CA ALA A 54 25.82 -11.76 3.37
C ALA A 54 24.65 -11.61 2.38
N TYR A 55 24.55 -10.47 1.70
CA TYR A 55 23.54 -10.22 0.66
C TYR A 55 23.72 -11.14 -0.55
N ILE A 56 24.94 -11.26 -1.09
CA ILE A 56 25.25 -12.16 -2.20
C ILE A 56 24.95 -13.62 -1.81
N ALA A 57 25.45 -14.07 -0.65
CA ALA A 57 25.19 -15.44 -0.16
C ALA A 57 23.68 -15.74 0.01
N HIS A 58 22.89 -14.74 0.42
CA HIS A 58 21.44 -14.89 0.55
C HIS A 58 20.71 -14.94 -0.81
N LEU A 59 21.20 -14.20 -1.83
CA LEU A 59 20.72 -14.32 -3.21
C LEU A 59 21.08 -15.66 -3.87
N GLU A 60 22.28 -16.18 -3.60
CA GLU A 60 22.70 -17.52 -4.03
C GLU A 60 21.81 -18.59 -3.39
N GLN A 61 21.52 -18.46 -2.09
CA GLN A 61 20.61 -19.35 -1.38
C GLN A 61 19.16 -19.28 -1.91
N LEU A 62 18.65 -18.08 -2.21
CA LEU A 62 17.35 -17.88 -2.89
C LEU A 62 17.29 -18.71 -4.17
N THR A 63 18.28 -18.51 -5.05
CA THR A 63 18.36 -19.12 -6.37
C THR A 63 18.47 -20.65 -6.28
N ALA A 64 19.32 -21.15 -5.37
CA ALA A 64 19.50 -22.58 -5.14
C ALA A 64 18.24 -23.26 -4.57
N SER A 65 17.46 -22.55 -3.73
CA SER A 65 16.27 -23.11 -3.08
C SER A 65 15.07 -23.28 -4.01
N ASN A 66 14.95 -22.47 -5.07
CA ASN A 66 13.91 -22.60 -6.08
C ASN A 66 14.37 -21.98 -7.42
N PRO A 67 14.85 -22.80 -8.38
CA PRO A 67 15.36 -22.34 -9.68
C PRO A 67 14.36 -21.58 -10.56
N ARG A 68 13.06 -21.61 -10.26
CA ARG A 68 12.02 -20.84 -10.97
C ARG A 68 11.79 -19.44 -10.40
N THR A 69 12.49 -19.07 -9.32
CA THR A 69 12.35 -17.76 -8.68
C THR A 69 13.13 -16.70 -9.44
N SER A 70 12.44 -15.76 -10.09
CA SER A 70 13.10 -14.61 -10.70
C SER A 70 13.61 -13.64 -9.64
N ILE A 71 14.91 -13.68 -9.33
CA ILE A 71 15.54 -12.79 -8.33
C ILE A 71 15.59 -11.32 -8.78
N LEU A 72 15.59 -11.07 -10.09
CA LEU A 72 15.87 -9.77 -10.71
C LEU A 72 14.65 -8.84 -10.82
N GLY A 73 13.45 -9.39 -10.76
CA GLY A 73 12.21 -8.66 -11.01
C GLY A 73 11.12 -8.98 -10.00
N SER A 74 10.04 -8.21 -10.04
CA SER A 74 8.79 -8.55 -9.37
C SER A 74 7.78 -8.94 -10.44
N SER A 75 7.26 -10.16 -10.34
CA SER A 75 6.47 -10.81 -11.39
C SER A 75 4.96 -10.82 -11.12
N GLY A 76 4.46 -9.96 -10.22
CA GLY A 76 3.03 -9.95 -9.89
C GLY A 76 2.51 -8.70 -9.19
N SER A 77 1.18 -8.58 -9.23
CA SER A 77 0.40 -7.63 -8.44
C SER A 77 0.39 -8.05 -6.98
N ARG A 78 0.50 -7.09 -6.05
CA ARG A 78 0.63 -7.40 -4.62
C ARG A 78 -0.60 -8.04 -3.98
N LEU A 79 -1.77 -7.91 -4.63
CA LEU A 79 -3.00 -8.65 -4.29
C LEU A 79 -2.98 -10.14 -4.72
N LEU A 80 -1.99 -10.56 -5.51
CA LEU A 80 -1.88 -11.90 -6.10
C LEU A 80 -0.54 -12.59 -5.77
N THR A 81 0.51 -11.82 -5.48
CA THR A 81 1.85 -12.32 -5.13
C THR A 81 2.34 -11.73 -3.81
N LEU A 82 2.19 -12.52 -2.75
CA LEU A 82 2.85 -12.34 -1.44
C LEU A 82 3.74 -13.54 -1.08
N GLU A 83 4.02 -14.37 -2.09
CA GLU A 83 4.99 -15.46 -2.05
C GLU A 83 6.41 -14.94 -2.24
N LEU A 84 7.20 -15.08 -1.17
CA LEU A 84 8.64 -15.30 -1.23
C LEU A 84 9.10 -15.88 0.11
N SER A 85 9.37 -17.18 0.12
CA SER A 85 10.20 -17.83 1.13
C SER A 85 11.49 -18.30 0.52
N ILE A 86 12.56 -18.18 1.29
CA ILE A 86 13.46 -19.32 1.46
C ILE A 86 12.94 -20.13 2.66
N SER A 87 12.92 -21.45 2.56
CA SER A 87 13.01 -22.29 3.75
C SER A 87 14.41 -22.17 4.34
N THR A 88 14.62 -21.29 5.33
CA THR A 88 15.82 -21.38 6.15
C THR A 88 15.88 -22.77 6.78
N GLY A 89 17.02 -23.43 6.64
CA GLY A 89 17.18 -24.86 6.95
C GLY A 89 17.06 -25.16 8.43
N ILE A 90 15.84 -25.23 8.95
CA ILE A 90 15.50 -25.95 10.19
C ILE A 90 14.58 -27.11 9.81
N ASN A 91 15.11 -28.04 9.01
CA ASN A 91 14.73 -29.44 9.12
C ASN A 91 15.35 -30.02 10.41
N ALA A 92 14.95 -29.47 11.55
CA ALA A 92 14.89 -30.30 12.74
C ALA A 92 13.91 -31.44 12.40
N PRO A 93 14.29 -32.72 12.53
CA PRO A 93 13.36 -33.81 12.26
C PRO A 93 12.13 -33.59 13.13
N LYS A 94 10.95 -33.46 12.49
CA LYS A 94 9.69 -33.25 13.22
C LYS A 94 9.56 -34.36 14.25
N GLU A 95 9.63 -34.02 15.53
CA GLU A 95 9.53 -34.99 16.61
C GLU A 95 8.15 -35.65 16.55
N ILE A 96 8.11 -36.91 16.12
CA ILE A 96 6.87 -37.68 16.01
C ILE A 96 6.60 -38.32 17.36
N PHE A 97 5.85 -37.61 18.19
CA PHE A 97 5.33 -38.07 19.47
C PHE A 97 4.39 -39.25 19.24
N ARG A 98 4.79 -40.46 19.64
CA ARG A 98 3.94 -41.66 19.59
C ARG A 98 3.16 -41.81 20.88
N CYS A 99 1.98 -42.41 20.82
CA CYS A 99 1.36 -42.92 22.04
C CYS A 99 2.13 -44.15 22.52
N GLU A 100 2.32 -44.26 23.84
CA GLU A 100 3.04 -45.36 24.50
C GLU A 100 2.06 -46.31 25.22
N GLU A 101 0.76 -46.03 25.16
CA GLU A 101 -0.28 -46.87 25.75
C GLU A 101 -0.45 -48.18 24.95
N PRO A 102 -0.54 -49.34 25.62
CA PRO A 102 -0.65 -50.64 24.96
C PRO A 102 -1.81 -50.69 23.94
N GLY A 103 -1.49 -51.00 22.68
CA GLY A 103 -2.46 -51.11 21.59
C GLY A 103 -2.84 -49.80 20.90
N CYS A 104 -2.08 -48.70 21.07
CA CYS A 104 -2.37 -47.42 20.42
C CYS A 104 -1.29 -46.91 19.44
N ASP A 105 -1.51 -47.10 18.13
CA ASP A 105 -0.57 -46.72 17.06
C ASP A 105 -0.58 -45.22 16.67
N GLN A 106 -1.22 -44.35 17.47
CA GLN A 106 -1.42 -42.94 17.11
C GLN A 106 -0.13 -42.12 17.21
N LYS A 107 0.09 -41.27 16.20
CA LYS A 107 1.29 -40.43 16.00
C LYS A 107 0.91 -38.97 15.92
N PHE A 108 1.65 -38.11 16.64
CA PHE A 108 1.37 -36.68 16.76
C PHE A 108 2.60 -35.85 16.43
N VAL A 109 2.40 -34.75 15.70
CA VAL A 109 3.46 -33.78 15.36
C VAL A 109 3.61 -32.65 16.40
N ARG A 110 2.90 -32.75 17.54
CA ARG A 110 2.94 -31.81 18.66
C ARG A 110 2.67 -32.52 19.99
N ALA A 111 3.44 -32.20 21.02
CA ALA A 111 3.31 -32.80 22.36
C ALA A 111 1.94 -32.53 23.03
N ASP A 112 1.30 -31.39 22.78
CA ASP A 112 -0.01 -31.06 23.35
C ASP A 112 -1.17 -31.85 22.72
N LEU A 113 -0.99 -32.39 21.51
CA LEU A 113 -1.92 -33.33 20.90
C LEU A 113 -1.73 -34.73 21.51
N LEU A 114 -0.48 -35.18 21.70
CA LEU A 114 -0.20 -36.41 22.46
C LEU A 114 -0.76 -36.32 23.88
N ALA A 115 -0.56 -35.22 24.61
CA ALA A 115 -1.07 -35.04 25.97
C ALA A 115 -2.61 -35.08 26.02
N ARG A 116 -3.30 -34.46 25.04
CA ARG A 116 -4.76 -34.54 24.90
C ARG A 116 -5.25 -35.93 24.51
N HIS A 117 -4.45 -36.69 23.76
CA HIS A 117 -4.75 -38.06 23.40
C HIS A 117 -4.50 -39.04 24.56
N LYS A 118 -3.38 -38.94 25.29
CA LYS A 118 -3.12 -39.70 26.52
C LYS A 118 -4.24 -39.52 27.53
N LYS A 119 -4.75 -38.28 27.72
CA LYS A 119 -5.94 -38.03 28.56
C LYS A 119 -7.21 -38.80 28.14
N ARG A 120 -7.36 -39.22 26.88
CA ARG A 120 -8.50 -40.03 26.40
C ARG A 120 -8.39 -41.52 26.72
N HIS A 121 -7.19 -42.02 27.02
CA HIS A 121 -7.02 -43.38 27.55
C HIS A 121 -7.46 -43.45 29.02
N PHE A 122 -7.33 -42.36 29.77
CA PHE A 122 -7.78 -42.27 31.17
C PHE A 122 -9.27 -41.93 31.34
N THR A 123 -9.94 -41.32 30.35
CA THR A 123 -11.41 -41.14 30.37
C THR A 123 -12.14 -42.32 29.75
N SER A 124 -12.32 -43.39 30.55
CA SER A 124 -13.16 -44.55 30.24
C SER A 124 -14.66 -44.21 30.26
N SER A 125 -15.11 -43.36 29.33
CA SER A 125 -16.53 -43.10 29.03
C SER A 125 -16.72 -42.27 27.75
N TYR A 126 -16.28 -42.76 26.59
CA TYR A 126 -16.77 -42.25 25.31
C TYR A 126 -16.96 -43.38 24.31
N ILE A 127 -18.23 -43.74 24.06
CA ILE A 127 -18.62 -44.78 23.10
C ILE A 127 -18.48 -44.20 21.68
N PRO A 128 -17.61 -44.72 20.81
CA PRO A 128 -17.52 -44.26 19.43
C PRO A 128 -18.68 -44.86 18.62
N ARG A 129 -19.58 -44.01 18.10
CA ARG A 129 -20.49 -44.46 17.04
C ARG A 129 -19.73 -44.60 15.71
N ASN A 130 -19.74 -45.83 15.18
CA ASN A 130 -19.54 -46.21 13.78
C ASN A 130 -18.10 -46.27 13.23
N ARG A 131 -17.39 -47.32 13.64
CA ARG A 131 -16.65 -48.27 12.77
C ARG A 131 -17.04 -49.68 13.25
N THR A 132 -17.23 -50.73 12.46
CA THR A 132 -16.93 -51.01 11.04
C THR A 132 -17.90 -52.11 10.56
N PHE A 133 -18.02 -52.47 9.28
CA PHE A 133 -17.22 -53.58 8.71
C PHE A 133 -17.14 -53.57 7.18
N SER A 134 -16.01 -54.02 6.68
CA SER A 134 -15.69 -54.24 5.27
C SER A 134 -16.22 -55.59 4.79
N LEU A 135 -16.72 -55.67 3.54
CA LEU A 135 -16.49 -56.83 2.68
C LEU A 135 -16.72 -56.50 1.20
N LYS A 136 -16.02 -57.28 0.36
CA LYS A 136 -15.95 -57.17 -1.11
C LYS A 136 -17.28 -57.56 -1.76
N SER A 137 -17.59 -56.99 -2.93
CA SER A 137 -18.59 -57.54 -3.85
C SER A 137 -17.94 -58.00 -5.16
N SER A 138 -17.84 -59.32 -5.33
CA SER A 138 -17.97 -59.94 -6.65
C SER A 138 -19.46 -60.19 -6.93
N HIS A 139 -19.91 -59.88 -8.14
CA HIS A 139 -21.25 -60.18 -8.69
C HIS A 139 -21.51 -61.71 -8.82
N PRO A 140 -22.73 -62.20 -9.19
CA PRO A 140 -24.04 -61.55 -9.41
C PRO A 140 -25.27 -62.25 -8.74
N GLU A 141 -26.47 -61.83 -9.17
CA GLU A 141 -27.74 -62.60 -9.37
C GLU A 141 -28.93 -62.64 -8.35
N LEU A 142 -30.10 -62.35 -8.94
CA LEU A 142 -31.47 -62.92 -8.78
C LEU A 142 -32.38 -62.74 -7.52
N ALA A 143 -33.41 -61.90 -7.75
CA ALA A 143 -34.86 -62.19 -7.67
C ALA A 143 -35.66 -62.29 -6.34
N ALA A 144 -36.86 -61.69 -6.36
CA ALA A 144 -38.08 -62.00 -5.55
C ALA A 144 -37.97 -61.81 -4.00
N THR A 145 -38.98 -61.63 -3.13
CA THR A 145 -40.45 -61.36 -3.09
C THR A 145 -40.80 -60.99 -1.62
N SER A 146 -41.93 -60.41 -1.16
CA SER A 146 -43.18 -59.87 -1.75
C SER A 146 -43.96 -59.03 -0.69
N SER A 147 -45.13 -58.50 -1.08
CA SER A 147 -46.37 -58.30 -0.27
C SER A 147 -46.45 -57.24 0.85
N ALA A 148 -47.61 -56.57 0.87
CA ALA A 148 -48.08 -55.48 1.75
C ALA A 148 -48.90 -56.07 2.95
N PRO A 149 -49.86 -55.38 3.67
CA PRO A 149 -50.43 -54.02 3.52
C PRO A 149 -50.63 -53.20 4.83
N ALA A 150 -51.26 -52.03 4.69
CA ALA A 150 -51.66 -51.08 5.76
C ALA A 150 -52.91 -51.52 6.55
N PRO A 151 -53.37 -50.73 7.55
CA PRO A 151 -54.61 -49.96 7.29
C PRO A 151 -54.73 -48.54 7.91
N ASN A 152 -55.80 -47.86 7.50
CA ASN A 152 -56.22 -46.47 7.74
C ASN A 152 -56.54 -46.08 9.20
N THR A 153 -56.63 -44.76 9.46
CA THR A 153 -57.85 -44.13 10.04
C THR A 153 -57.90 -42.60 9.80
N THR A 154 -59.10 -42.03 9.87
CA THR A 154 -59.51 -40.68 9.38
C THR A 154 -59.99 -39.76 10.49
N SER A 155 -59.94 -38.42 10.30
CA SER A 155 -61.10 -37.50 10.52
C SER A 155 -60.83 -36.00 10.30
N THR A 156 -61.75 -35.35 9.58
CA THR A 156 -62.31 -33.97 9.65
C THR A 156 -61.52 -32.82 10.33
N ALA A 157 -61.22 -31.68 9.70
CA ALA A 157 -62.04 -30.66 8.97
C ALA A 157 -62.58 -29.50 9.84
N GLY A 158 -62.29 -28.25 9.42
CA GLY A 158 -62.77 -26.98 9.99
C GLY A 158 -62.42 -25.80 9.06
N ALA A 159 -63.31 -24.82 8.90
CA ALA A 159 -63.32 -23.88 7.76
C ALA A 159 -63.02 -22.39 8.09
N VAL A 160 -62.94 -21.59 7.02
CA VAL A 160 -62.38 -20.21 6.89
C VAL A 160 -63.33 -19.09 7.39
N PRO A 161 -62.89 -17.82 7.46
CA PRO A 161 -63.14 -16.90 6.32
C PRO A 161 -62.00 -15.92 5.95
N ARG A 162 -62.12 -15.36 4.74
CA ARG A 162 -61.20 -14.41 4.06
C ARG A 162 -61.36 -12.96 4.53
N THR A 163 -60.32 -12.15 4.33
CA THR A 163 -60.44 -10.72 3.95
C THR A 163 -59.49 -10.38 2.79
N GLN A 164 -59.85 -9.39 1.98
CA GLN A 164 -59.28 -9.13 0.63
C GLN A 164 -58.20 -8.02 0.61
N PHE A 165 -57.39 -8.05 -0.45
CA PHE A 165 -56.51 -6.95 -0.88
C PHE A 165 -57.30 -5.75 -1.45
N PRO A 166 -56.64 -4.59 -1.61
CA PRO A 166 -56.43 -4.09 -2.97
C PRO A 166 -54.96 -3.90 -3.38
N SER A 167 -54.74 -3.91 -4.69
CA SER A 167 -53.46 -3.71 -5.41
C SER A 167 -53.21 -2.25 -5.82
N HIS A 168 -51.98 -1.95 -6.29
CA HIS A 168 -51.58 -1.07 -7.43
C HIS A 168 -50.12 -0.57 -7.23
N THR A 169 -49.09 -1.12 -7.89
CA THR A 169 -48.58 -0.93 -9.28
C THR A 169 -47.68 0.29 -9.52
N SER A 170 -46.36 0.02 -9.55
CA SER A 170 -45.29 0.57 -10.43
C SER A 170 -45.25 2.06 -10.84
N SER A 171 -44.11 2.72 -10.58
CA SER A 171 -43.24 3.33 -11.61
C SER A 171 -41.99 3.99 -10.99
N GLY A 172 -40.84 3.86 -11.66
CA GLY A 172 -39.75 4.84 -11.58
C GLY A 172 -39.78 5.75 -12.82
N PRO A 173 -38.98 6.84 -12.85
CA PRO A 173 -37.95 6.89 -13.89
C PRO A 173 -36.63 7.58 -13.47
N HIS A 174 -35.75 7.74 -14.46
CA HIS A 174 -34.31 7.97 -14.43
C HIS A 174 -33.80 9.42 -14.26
N ASP A 175 -32.56 9.49 -13.75
CA ASP A 175 -31.38 10.30 -14.15
C ASP A 175 -31.35 11.85 -14.28
N ALA A 176 -30.21 12.37 -13.76
CA ALA A 176 -29.35 13.47 -14.28
C ALA A 176 -29.94 14.89 -14.51
N ALA A 177 -29.20 16.00 -14.40
CA ALA A 177 -27.93 16.37 -13.76
C ALA A 177 -27.84 17.92 -13.82
N ILE A 178 -26.87 18.58 -13.16
CA ILE A 178 -26.25 19.84 -13.65
C ILE A 178 -25.02 20.20 -12.79
N LEU A 179 -23.94 20.64 -13.47
CA LEU A 179 -22.75 21.22 -12.85
C LEU A 179 -22.97 22.71 -12.54
N LEU A 180 -22.39 23.20 -11.43
CA LEU A 180 -21.93 24.59 -11.33
C LEU A 180 -20.54 24.63 -10.69
N THR A 181 -19.60 25.28 -11.38
CA THR A 181 -18.29 25.72 -10.88
C THR A 181 -18.20 27.25 -11.06
N PRO A 182 -17.13 27.95 -10.65
CA PRO A 182 -17.17 28.74 -9.43
C PRO A 182 -17.03 30.25 -9.71
N ASP A 183 -16.70 31.00 -8.65
CA ASP A 183 -16.23 32.39 -8.62
C ASP A 183 -17.31 33.49 -8.62
N SER A 184 -17.42 34.15 -7.47
CA SER A 184 -18.00 35.49 -7.32
C SER A 184 -17.38 36.15 -6.08
N GLU A 185 -16.31 36.92 -6.27
CA GLU A 185 -15.90 37.90 -5.26
C GLU A 185 -16.89 39.09 -5.25
N PRO A 186 -17.18 39.69 -4.09
CA PRO A 186 -18.05 40.87 -4.02
C PRO A 186 -17.29 42.14 -4.41
N ALA A 187 -17.53 42.65 -5.62
CA ALA A 187 -17.07 43.97 -6.07
C ALA A 187 -17.88 45.13 -5.42
N PRO A 188 -17.33 46.35 -5.33
CA PRO A 188 -17.85 47.41 -4.46
C PRO A 188 -19.03 48.21 -5.08
N ARG A 189 -19.77 48.90 -4.21
CA ARG A 189 -20.87 49.81 -4.58
C ARG A 189 -20.35 51.10 -5.23
N LEU A 190 -20.97 51.50 -6.36
CA LEU A 190 -21.18 52.89 -6.77
C LEU A 190 -22.31 52.96 -7.82
N ALA A 191 -22.82 54.15 -8.13
CA ALA A 191 -24.22 54.32 -8.54
C ALA A 191 -24.45 54.91 -9.95
N GLN A 192 -25.70 54.74 -10.40
CA GLN A 192 -26.48 55.56 -11.36
C GLN A 192 -26.29 55.47 -12.90
N ALA A 193 -27.44 55.66 -13.56
CA ALA A 193 -27.69 56.29 -14.88
C ALA A 193 -27.67 55.45 -16.19
N SER A 194 -28.87 54.95 -16.55
CA SER A 194 -29.57 55.15 -17.84
C SER A 194 -28.83 55.18 -19.20
N SER A 195 -29.18 54.29 -20.13
CA SER A 195 -30.07 54.56 -21.30
C SER A 195 -30.11 53.43 -22.36
N TRP A 196 -31.21 53.38 -23.13
CA TRP A 196 -31.63 52.44 -24.19
C TRP A 196 -31.45 53.09 -25.62
N PRO A 197 -31.81 52.50 -26.80
CA PRO A 197 -31.98 51.09 -27.24
C PRO A 197 -31.25 50.76 -28.61
N PRO A 198 -31.86 50.28 -29.75
CA PRO A 198 -31.68 48.90 -30.25
C PRO A 198 -31.40 48.73 -31.78
N SER A 199 -31.34 47.49 -32.31
CA SER A 199 -32.04 47.04 -33.55
C SER A 199 -31.80 45.57 -33.96
N GLN A 200 -32.83 44.89 -34.50
CA GLN A 200 -32.75 43.72 -35.40
C GLN A 200 -33.00 44.20 -36.87
N PRO A 201 -32.85 43.37 -37.94
CA PRO A 201 -33.97 42.50 -38.37
C PRO A 201 -33.64 41.16 -39.10
N THR A 202 -34.72 40.37 -39.24
CA THR A 202 -35.13 39.15 -39.99
C THR A 202 -34.59 38.92 -41.43
N MET A 203 -34.85 37.82 -42.19
CA MET A 203 -36.16 37.19 -42.51
C MET A 203 -36.14 35.92 -43.45
N HIS A 204 -37.20 35.07 -43.35
CA HIS A 204 -37.77 34.04 -44.31
C HIS A 204 -36.89 32.93 -44.96
N GLY A 205 -37.40 31.75 -45.40
CA GLY A 205 -38.73 31.11 -45.24
C GLY A 205 -39.06 30.02 -46.30
N LEU A 206 -39.81 28.96 -45.89
CA LEU A 206 -40.61 27.97 -46.68
C LEU A 206 -39.88 26.80 -47.40
N ASP A 207 -40.44 25.58 -47.62
CA ASP A 207 -41.50 24.75 -46.98
C ASP A 207 -41.49 23.31 -47.62
N MET A 208 -42.36 22.39 -47.19
CA MET A 208 -42.72 21.07 -47.79
C MET A 208 -41.95 19.78 -47.39
N ASN A 209 -42.57 18.62 -47.67
CA ASN A 209 -42.81 17.58 -46.65
C ASN A 209 -42.56 16.11 -47.12
N MET A 210 -42.14 15.25 -46.18
CA MET A 210 -42.12 13.76 -46.12
C MET A 210 -41.84 12.86 -47.36
N GLY A 211 -40.92 11.89 -47.20
CA GLY A 211 -41.19 10.52 -47.70
C GLY A 211 -40.02 9.58 -48.09
N SER A 212 -39.53 8.76 -47.15
CA SER A 212 -39.11 7.35 -47.37
C SER A 212 -37.85 6.97 -48.21
N LYS A 213 -36.85 6.44 -47.48
CA LYS A 213 -36.04 5.20 -47.73
C LYS A 213 -34.75 5.16 -48.61
N THR A 214 -33.69 4.71 -47.92
CA THR A 214 -32.53 3.87 -48.33
C THR A 214 -31.36 4.44 -49.16
N ALA A 215 -30.18 4.35 -48.55
CA ALA A 215 -28.88 3.92 -49.07
C ALA A 215 -28.37 4.48 -50.42
N TYR A 216 -27.27 5.25 -50.33
CA TYR A 216 -26.23 5.29 -51.37
C TYR A 216 -24.85 5.47 -50.74
N TYR A 217 -23.93 4.55 -51.04
CA TYR A 217 -22.49 4.83 -51.06
C TYR A 217 -22.13 5.15 -52.50
N GLY A 218 -21.47 6.28 -52.75
CA GLY A 218 -20.98 6.68 -54.06
C GLY A 218 -19.54 7.17 -53.96
N ARG A 219 -18.60 6.42 -54.52
CA ARG A 219 -17.20 6.87 -54.73
C ARG A 219 -17.16 7.85 -55.90
N GLU A 220 -16.26 8.83 -55.82
CA GLU A 220 -15.44 9.19 -56.97
C GLU A 220 -13.98 8.83 -56.67
N ALA A 221 -13.23 8.49 -57.72
CA ALA A 221 -11.85 8.01 -57.63
C ALA A 221 -11.08 8.31 -58.91
N VAL A 222 -9.85 8.81 -58.81
CA VAL A 222 -8.84 8.79 -59.90
C VAL A 222 -7.43 8.58 -59.31
N THR A 223 -6.58 7.83 -60.02
CA THR A 223 -5.20 7.41 -59.67
C THR A 223 -4.16 8.24 -60.46
N MET A 224 -2.82 8.16 -60.30
CA MET A 224 -1.87 7.20 -59.69
C MET A 224 -0.90 7.98 -58.73
N ALA A 225 0.27 7.54 -58.24
CA ALA A 225 1.13 6.38 -58.52
C ALA A 225 1.94 5.94 -57.27
N ALA A 226 2.62 4.79 -57.38
CA ALA A 226 3.49 4.15 -56.39
C ALA A 226 4.83 4.95 -56.20
N GLU A 227 5.74 4.70 -55.24
CA GLU A 227 6.20 3.41 -54.69
C GLU A 227 6.66 3.44 -53.20
N SER A 228 6.56 2.26 -52.56
CA SER A 228 7.29 1.72 -51.39
C SER A 228 8.05 2.63 -50.40
N SER A 229 7.69 2.52 -49.10
CA SER A 229 8.43 1.65 -48.16
C SER A 229 7.72 1.48 -46.80
N THR A 230 7.90 0.33 -46.17
CA THR A 230 7.06 -0.19 -45.08
C THR A 230 7.41 0.31 -43.67
N MET A 231 6.45 0.97 -43.01
CA MET A 231 6.15 0.80 -41.58
C MET A 231 4.64 0.98 -41.36
N LEU A 232 4.00 0.06 -40.64
CA LEU A 232 2.60 0.20 -40.19
C LEU A 232 2.57 0.63 -38.72
N PRO A 233 2.05 1.83 -38.39
CA PRO A 233 1.59 2.16 -37.06
C PRO A 233 0.13 1.71 -36.86
N PHE A 234 -0.19 1.17 -35.69
CA PHE A 234 -1.57 1.05 -35.23
C PHE A 234 -2.08 2.43 -34.80
N ASP A 235 -3.27 2.82 -35.27
CA ASP A 235 -3.92 4.08 -34.91
C ASP A 235 -5.17 3.86 -34.01
N ASN A 236 -5.54 4.89 -33.26
CA ASN A 236 -6.63 4.87 -32.28
C ASN A 236 -8.01 5.02 -32.92
N GLY A 237 -9.00 4.34 -32.33
CA GLY A 237 -10.42 4.48 -32.68
C GLY A 237 -11.34 4.24 -31.48
N PHE A 238 -11.24 5.07 -30.44
CA PHE A 238 -12.18 5.04 -29.32
C PHE A 238 -13.54 5.63 -29.75
N GLN A 239 -14.53 4.78 -30.01
CA GLN A 239 -15.95 5.12 -29.82
C GLN A 239 -16.43 4.48 -28.52
N ALA A 240 -17.25 5.21 -27.77
CA ALA A 240 -17.73 4.77 -26.46
C ALA A 240 -19.08 4.08 -26.59
N ASP A 241 -19.13 2.78 -26.30
CA ASP A 241 -20.36 2.02 -25.99
C ASP A 241 -20.05 0.81 -25.09
N GLY A 242 -20.99 0.45 -24.21
CA GLY A 242 -21.25 -0.91 -23.72
C GLY A 242 -20.27 -1.68 -22.81
N HIS A 243 -18.94 -1.55 -22.95
CA HIS A 243 -17.98 -2.56 -22.45
C HIS A 243 -17.63 -2.48 -20.94
N LEU A 244 -18.59 -2.81 -20.06
CA LEU A 244 -18.37 -2.96 -18.60
C LEU A 244 -18.66 -4.36 -18.03
N SER A 245 -19.18 -5.30 -18.84
CA SER A 245 -19.57 -6.66 -18.40
C SER A 245 -18.58 -7.78 -18.77
N GLU A 246 -17.52 -7.50 -19.56
CA GLU A 246 -16.66 -8.54 -20.16
C GLU A 246 -15.54 -9.07 -19.26
N ASN A 247 -15.76 -9.11 -17.94
CA ASN A 247 -14.78 -9.65 -17.00
C ASN A 247 -15.41 -10.75 -16.15
N PHE A 248 -15.06 -12.01 -16.42
CA PHE A 248 -15.59 -13.19 -15.72
C PHE A 248 -15.45 -13.09 -14.19
N ALA A 249 -14.38 -12.46 -13.71
CA ALA A 249 -14.16 -12.21 -12.29
C ALA A 249 -15.13 -11.17 -11.70
N MET A 250 -15.67 -10.23 -12.49
CA MET A 250 -16.71 -9.28 -12.04
C MET A 250 -18.08 -9.96 -12.02
N TRP A 251 -18.43 -10.71 -13.07
CA TRP A 251 -19.69 -11.47 -13.14
C TRP A 251 -19.84 -12.45 -11.95
N LEU A 252 -18.76 -13.11 -11.54
CA LEU A 252 -18.75 -14.04 -10.40
C LEU A 252 -19.09 -13.39 -9.04
N PHE A 253 -19.03 -12.05 -8.93
CA PHE A 253 -19.30 -11.31 -7.70
C PHE A 253 -20.42 -10.26 -7.84
N ASP A 254 -21.13 -10.21 -8.96
CA ASP A 254 -22.33 -9.39 -9.12
C ASP A 254 -23.58 -10.14 -8.63
N ALA A 255 -24.27 -9.55 -7.65
CA ALA A 255 -25.47 -10.12 -7.06
C ALA A 255 -26.76 -9.88 -7.89
N GLN A 256 -26.68 -9.13 -9.01
CA GLN A 256 -27.84 -8.75 -9.83
C GLN A 256 -27.80 -9.33 -11.26
N ALA A 257 -26.73 -10.03 -11.66
CA ALA A 257 -26.59 -10.57 -13.02
C ALA A 257 -27.61 -11.68 -13.34
N GLY A 258 -28.22 -11.60 -14.53
CA GLY A 258 -29.33 -12.46 -14.96
C GLY A 258 -28.91 -13.63 -15.87
N TRP A 259 -29.67 -14.73 -15.83
CA TRP A 259 -29.35 -15.99 -16.53
C TRP A 259 -29.13 -15.89 -18.05
N ASN A 260 -29.72 -14.90 -18.72
CA ASN A 260 -29.58 -14.74 -20.18
C ASN A 260 -28.18 -14.29 -20.62
N GLU A 261 -27.35 -13.76 -19.72
CA GLU A 261 -25.99 -13.28 -20.04
C GLU A 261 -24.95 -14.41 -20.11
N LEU A 262 -25.24 -15.59 -19.57
CA LEU A 262 -24.30 -16.73 -19.59
C LEU A 262 -24.08 -17.25 -21.03
N ASN A 263 -25.08 -17.11 -21.91
CA ASN A 263 -24.94 -17.35 -23.35
C ASN A 263 -24.12 -16.27 -24.08
N ALA A 264 -23.96 -15.06 -23.51
CA ALA A 264 -23.04 -14.05 -24.05
C ALA A 264 -21.58 -14.38 -23.70
N VAL A 265 -21.32 -14.98 -22.52
CA VAL A 265 -19.99 -15.51 -22.16
C VAL A 265 -19.55 -16.62 -23.12
N ALA A 266 -20.48 -17.46 -23.60
CA ALA A 266 -20.21 -18.49 -24.60
C ALA A 266 -19.87 -17.93 -26.01
N ASN A 267 -20.23 -16.66 -26.29
CA ASN A 267 -20.00 -15.98 -27.57
C ASN A 267 -19.04 -14.79 -27.46
N MET A 268 -18.23 -14.70 -26.39
CA MET A 268 -17.18 -13.67 -26.30
C MET A 268 -16.20 -13.78 -27.48
N PRO A 269 -15.76 -12.66 -28.08
CA PRO A 269 -14.73 -12.63 -29.13
C PRO A 269 -13.31 -12.87 -28.56
N PHE A 270 -13.16 -13.87 -27.70
CA PHE A 270 -11.87 -14.38 -27.22
C PHE A 270 -11.25 -15.42 -28.17
N LEU A 271 -11.96 -15.81 -29.25
CA LEU A 271 -11.61 -16.97 -30.09
C LEU A 271 -10.89 -16.64 -31.42
N GLU A 272 -10.83 -15.38 -31.86
CA GLU A 272 -10.07 -15.01 -33.09
C GLU A 272 -8.71 -14.36 -32.78
N GLY A 273 -8.35 -14.24 -31.50
CA GLY A 273 -7.18 -13.49 -31.00
C GLY A 273 -5.98 -14.32 -30.53
N GLY A 274 -5.74 -15.52 -31.07
CA GLY A 274 -4.43 -16.22 -30.96
C GLY A 274 -3.97 -16.69 -29.56
N LEU A 275 -4.82 -16.65 -28.54
CA LEU A 275 -4.56 -17.24 -27.22
C LEU A 275 -5.41 -18.49 -27.06
N GLU A 276 -4.78 -19.63 -26.74
CA GLU A 276 -5.48 -20.90 -26.54
C GLU A 276 -6.57 -20.79 -25.46
N SER A 277 -7.73 -21.42 -25.69
CA SER A 277 -8.78 -21.56 -24.68
C SER A 277 -8.20 -22.07 -23.37
N THR A 278 -8.38 -21.29 -22.30
CA THR A 278 -7.94 -21.62 -20.93
C THR A 278 -8.65 -22.86 -20.40
N PHE A 279 -9.81 -23.22 -20.95
CA PHE A 279 -10.41 -24.54 -20.77
C PHE A 279 -10.08 -25.46 -21.94
N SER A 280 -9.42 -26.57 -21.66
CA SER A 280 -9.19 -27.66 -22.61
C SER A 280 -9.61 -28.97 -21.97
N CYS A 281 -10.65 -29.60 -22.50
CA CYS A 281 -11.17 -30.88 -22.00
C CYS A 281 -10.08 -31.98 -21.93
N ASN A 282 -9.08 -31.92 -22.81
CA ASN A 282 -7.96 -32.87 -22.87
C ASN A 282 -6.80 -32.54 -21.90
N ARG A 283 -6.78 -31.36 -21.28
CA ARG A 283 -5.73 -30.92 -20.32
C ARG A 283 -6.29 -30.62 -18.92
N CYS A 284 -7.60 -30.58 -18.76
CA CYS A 284 -8.28 -30.26 -17.51
C CYS A 284 -8.37 -31.49 -16.59
N PRO A 285 -8.11 -31.37 -15.27
CA PRO A 285 -8.29 -32.46 -14.32
C PRO A 285 -9.72 -33.00 -14.33
N ILE A 286 -9.85 -34.34 -14.34
CA ILE A 286 -11.11 -35.06 -14.55
C ILE A 286 -12.23 -34.61 -13.61
N PHE A 287 -11.91 -34.30 -12.35
CA PHE A 287 -12.92 -33.87 -11.37
C PHE A 287 -13.53 -32.49 -11.68
N LEU A 288 -12.76 -31.55 -12.24
CA LEU A 288 -13.29 -30.26 -12.70
C LEU A 288 -14.17 -30.45 -13.94
N VAL A 289 -13.76 -31.30 -14.88
CA VAL A 289 -14.59 -31.69 -16.04
C VAL A 289 -15.90 -32.34 -15.59
N MET A 290 -15.87 -33.24 -14.61
CA MET A 290 -17.07 -33.89 -14.06
C MET A 290 -18.04 -32.88 -13.42
N VAL A 291 -17.55 -31.93 -12.61
CA VAL A 291 -18.40 -30.87 -12.03
C VAL A 291 -19.04 -29.99 -13.11
N MET A 292 -18.28 -29.66 -14.17
CA MET A 292 -18.82 -28.89 -15.31
C MET A 292 -19.85 -29.67 -16.12
N LEU A 293 -19.66 -30.98 -16.33
CA LEU A 293 -20.65 -31.85 -16.97
C LEU A 293 -21.95 -31.94 -16.15
N ALA A 294 -21.85 -32.06 -14.83
CA ALA A 294 -23.02 -32.07 -13.94
C ALA A 294 -23.78 -30.74 -13.99
N LEU A 295 -23.07 -29.59 -13.99
CA LEU A 295 -23.69 -28.28 -14.16
C LEU A 295 -24.38 -28.13 -15.52
N GLY A 296 -23.75 -28.58 -16.63
CA GLY A 296 -24.38 -28.57 -17.95
C GLY A 296 -25.64 -29.42 -18.00
N ALA A 297 -25.59 -30.63 -17.45
CA ALA A 297 -26.72 -31.55 -17.39
C ALA A 297 -27.90 -31.03 -16.53
N ALA A 298 -27.61 -30.41 -15.37
CA ALA A 298 -28.63 -29.78 -14.55
C ALA A 298 -29.18 -28.47 -15.15
N SER A 299 -28.35 -27.69 -15.85
CA SER A 299 -28.79 -26.51 -16.60
C SER A 299 -29.76 -26.89 -17.72
N LEU A 300 -29.43 -27.91 -18.52
CA LEU A 300 -30.31 -28.44 -19.57
C LEU A 300 -31.65 -28.90 -19.00
N ARG A 301 -31.64 -29.65 -17.89
CA ARG A 301 -32.85 -30.05 -17.18
C ARG A 301 -33.65 -28.87 -16.63
N ALA A 302 -32.99 -27.83 -16.10
CA ALA A 302 -33.67 -26.65 -15.56
C ALA A 302 -34.36 -25.81 -16.67
N SER A 303 -33.82 -25.85 -17.89
CA SER A 303 -34.43 -25.26 -19.09
C SER A 303 -35.44 -26.16 -19.83
N ASP A 304 -35.60 -27.42 -19.40
CA ASP A 304 -36.40 -28.42 -20.12
C ASP A 304 -37.91 -28.24 -19.90
N THR A 305 -38.60 -27.75 -20.93
CA THR A 305 -40.06 -27.66 -20.97
C THR A 305 -40.73 -28.87 -21.63
N THR A 306 -39.97 -29.77 -22.27
CA THR A 306 -40.47 -30.90 -23.05
C THR A 306 -40.26 -32.25 -22.35
N SER A 307 -39.76 -32.26 -21.12
CA SER A 307 -39.47 -33.47 -20.31
C SER A 307 -38.55 -34.47 -21.02
N THR A 308 -37.67 -33.97 -21.89
CA THR A 308 -36.74 -34.78 -22.70
C THR A 308 -35.43 -35.07 -21.97
N TYR A 309 -35.07 -34.24 -20.98
CA TYR A 309 -33.80 -34.29 -20.23
C TYR A 309 -34.03 -34.64 -18.74
N VAL A 310 -35.15 -35.29 -18.40
CA VAL A 310 -35.51 -35.64 -17.01
C VAL A 310 -34.40 -36.45 -16.31
N GLU A 311 -33.76 -37.37 -17.03
CA GLU A 311 -32.68 -38.22 -16.53
C GLU A 311 -31.37 -37.46 -16.26
N TYR A 312 -31.15 -36.32 -16.91
CA TYR A 312 -29.88 -35.58 -16.88
C TYR A 312 -29.60 -35.01 -15.48
N GLY A 313 -30.64 -34.66 -14.72
CA GLY A 313 -30.48 -34.24 -13.33
C GLY A 313 -30.16 -35.39 -12.37
N GLY A 314 -30.67 -36.60 -12.64
CA GLY A 314 -30.28 -37.80 -11.90
C GLY A 314 -28.80 -38.14 -12.14
N PHE A 315 -28.36 -38.03 -13.40
CA PHE A 315 -26.96 -38.18 -13.79
C PHE A 315 -26.05 -37.12 -13.11
N ALA A 316 -26.46 -35.86 -13.11
CA ALA A 316 -25.72 -34.78 -12.45
C ALA A 316 -25.62 -34.97 -10.92
N ASP A 317 -26.71 -35.39 -10.26
CA ASP A 317 -26.73 -35.70 -8.83
C ASP A 317 -25.80 -36.87 -8.47
N VAL A 318 -25.68 -37.89 -9.33
CA VAL A 318 -24.74 -39.02 -9.14
C VAL A 318 -23.28 -38.52 -9.17
N ILE A 319 -22.93 -37.65 -10.11
CA ILE A 319 -21.59 -37.05 -10.18
C ILE A 319 -21.29 -36.22 -8.93
N ILE A 320 -22.18 -35.28 -8.59
CA ILE A 320 -21.98 -34.34 -7.49
C ILE A 320 -21.99 -35.04 -6.13
N SER A 321 -22.72 -36.15 -5.99
CA SER A 321 -22.76 -36.97 -4.77
C SER A 321 -21.37 -37.33 -4.25
N SER A 322 -20.48 -37.78 -5.14
CA SER A 322 -19.18 -38.36 -4.78
C SER A 322 -18.01 -37.40 -4.98
N VAL A 323 -18.04 -36.58 -6.04
CA VAL A 323 -16.86 -35.82 -6.50
C VAL A 323 -16.34 -34.81 -5.46
N ARG A 324 -17.18 -34.30 -4.54
CA ARG A 324 -16.74 -33.41 -3.44
C ARG A 324 -15.68 -34.05 -2.55
N TRP A 325 -15.80 -35.34 -2.24
CA TRP A 325 -14.83 -36.03 -1.41
C TRP A 325 -13.51 -36.20 -2.16
N GLU A 326 -13.57 -36.72 -3.39
CA GLU A 326 -12.41 -36.91 -4.27
C GLU A 326 -11.62 -35.62 -4.48
N ILE A 327 -12.29 -34.48 -4.72
CA ILE A 327 -11.63 -33.17 -4.85
C ILE A 327 -10.91 -32.78 -3.55
N VAL A 328 -11.53 -32.98 -2.38
CA VAL A 328 -10.94 -32.57 -1.08
C VAL A 328 -9.83 -33.54 -0.61
N THR A 329 -9.84 -34.79 -1.08
CA THR A 329 -8.77 -35.77 -0.80
C THR A 329 -7.68 -35.84 -1.86
N ALA A 330 -7.80 -35.09 -2.97
CA ALA A 330 -6.77 -34.99 -3.99
C ALA A 330 -5.46 -34.42 -3.41
N GLU A 331 -4.31 -34.86 -3.91
CA GLU A 331 -3.00 -34.34 -3.47
C GLU A 331 -2.89 -32.82 -3.68
N ASP A 332 -3.45 -32.32 -4.78
CA ASP A 332 -3.56 -30.91 -5.15
C ASP A 332 -4.48 -30.07 -4.25
N ALA A 333 -5.26 -30.69 -3.36
CA ALA A 333 -6.08 -30.00 -2.37
C ALA A 333 -5.33 -29.72 -1.05
N ASN A 334 -4.06 -30.10 -0.96
CA ASN A 334 -3.18 -29.60 0.09
C ASN A 334 -2.83 -28.12 -0.16
N PRO A 335 -2.74 -27.27 0.89
CA PRO A 335 -2.34 -25.87 0.71
C PRO A 335 -0.90 -25.68 0.20
N PRO A 336 -0.63 -24.77 -0.75
CA PRO A 336 -1.61 -23.96 -1.49
C PRO A 336 -2.40 -24.79 -2.50
N VAL A 337 -3.73 -24.68 -2.45
CA VAL A 337 -4.62 -25.49 -3.30
C VAL A 337 -4.43 -25.15 -4.78
N ALA A 338 -4.43 -26.16 -5.65
CA ALA A 338 -4.34 -25.92 -7.09
C ALA A 338 -5.58 -25.16 -7.60
N LEU A 339 -5.39 -24.36 -8.66
CA LEU A 339 -6.46 -23.54 -9.25
C LEU A 339 -7.69 -24.38 -9.63
N TRP A 340 -7.48 -25.58 -10.17
CA TRP A 340 -8.56 -26.48 -10.55
C TRP A 340 -9.39 -26.97 -9.35
N VAL A 341 -8.76 -27.19 -8.19
CA VAL A 341 -9.44 -27.56 -6.94
C VAL A 341 -10.34 -26.43 -6.48
N ALA A 342 -9.83 -25.19 -6.53
CA ALA A 342 -10.61 -24.01 -6.18
C ALA A 342 -11.82 -23.81 -7.11
N GLN A 343 -11.60 -23.92 -8.43
CA GLN A 343 -12.66 -23.84 -9.44
C GLN A 343 -13.71 -24.95 -9.25
N ALA A 344 -13.28 -26.20 -9.06
CA ALA A 344 -14.18 -27.35 -8.91
C ALA A 344 -15.03 -27.23 -7.63
N LEU A 345 -14.44 -26.81 -6.50
CA LEU A 345 -15.18 -26.64 -5.25
C LEU A 345 -16.21 -25.50 -5.31
N LEU A 346 -15.89 -24.38 -5.97
CA LEU A 346 -16.81 -23.25 -6.14
C LEU A 346 -17.98 -23.63 -7.06
N LEU A 347 -17.70 -24.27 -8.20
CA LEU A 347 -18.72 -24.76 -9.14
C LEU A 347 -19.61 -25.84 -8.51
N LEU A 348 -19.05 -26.67 -7.63
CA LEU A 348 -19.79 -27.68 -6.88
C LEU A 348 -20.70 -27.04 -5.81
N GLU A 349 -20.24 -26.02 -5.09
CA GLU A 349 -21.11 -25.25 -4.18
C GLU A 349 -22.22 -24.52 -4.91
N TYR A 350 -21.95 -23.98 -6.09
CA TYR A 350 -22.95 -23.39 -6.97
C TYR A 350 -24.04 -24.41 -7.37
N TYR A 351 -23.65 -25.62 -7.80
CA TYR A 351 -24.58 -26.73 -8.07
C TYR A 351 -25.43 -27.06 -6.84
N GLU A 352 -24.78 -27.35 -5.70
CA GLU A 352 -25.44 -27.75 -4.46
C GLU A 352 -26.39 -26.67 -3.94
N THR A 353 -26.10 -25.39 -4.18
CA THR A 353 -26.94 -24.28 -3.72
C THR A 353 -28.17 -24.07 -4.62
N LEU A 354 -28.02 -24.16 -5.94
CA LEU A 354 -29.03 -23.65 -6.90
C LEU A 354 -29.78 -24.73 -7.70
N PHE A 355 -29.14 -25.85 -8.02
CA PHE A 355 -29.69 -26.87 -8.93
C PHE A 355 -30.24 -28.10 -8.24
N SER A 356 -30.06 -28.20 -6.93
CA SER A 356 -30.11 -29.45 -6.21
C SER A 356 -31.38 -29.59 -5.35
N PHE A 357 -31.75 -30.84 -5.04
CA PHE A 357 -32.76 -31.11 -4.02
C PHE A 357 -32.26 -30.73 -2.63
N ARG A 358 -33.19 -30.38 -1.73
CA ARG A 358 -32.98 -29.93 -0.34
C ARG A 358 -31.78 -30.56 0.40
N LYS A 359 -31.58 -31.87 0.28
CA LYS A 359 -30.46 -32.62 0.90
C LYS A 359 -29.07 -32.10 0.49
N PHE A 360 -28.88 -31.70 -0.76
CA PHE A 360 -27.63 -31.15 -1.27
C PHE A 360 -27.48 -29.66 -0.91
N HIS A 361 -28.57 -28.89 -0.89
CA HIS A 361 -28.54 -27.51 -0.37
C HIS A 361 -28.14 -27.48 1.12
N GLU A 362 -28.72 -28.36 1.95
CA GLU A 362 -28.29 -28.56 3.35
C GLU A 362 -26.82 -29.01 3.44
N ARG A 363 -26.35 -29.83 2.49
CA ARG A 363 -24.94 -30.25 2.38
C ARG A 363 -24.00 -29.07 2.08
N ALA A 364 -24.37 -28.17 1.15
CA ALA A 364 -23.62 -26.95 0.86
C ALA A 364 -23.40 -26.10 2.12
N HIS A 365 -24.46 -25.80 2.88
CA HIS A 365 -24.34 -25.03 4.13
C HIS A 365 -23.39 -25.66 5.15
N ILE A 366 -23.40 -26.99 5.30
CA ILE A 366 -22.51 -27.72 6.21
C ILE A 366 -21.04 -27.58 5.77
N TYR A 367 -20.76 -27.73 4.48
CA TYR A 367 -19.39 -27.72 3.97
C TYR A 367 -18.85 -26.33 3.60
N HIS A 368 -19.68 -25.31 3.40
CA HIS A 368 -19.27 -23.97 2.96
C HIS A 368 -18.17 -23.37 3.85
N SER A 369 -18.30 -23.47 5.19
CA SER A 369 -17.26 -23.01 6.11
C SER A 369 -15.94 -23.79 5.96
N ALA A 370 -16.01 -25.10 5.67
CA ALA A 370 -14.84 -25.93 5.44
C ALA A 370 -14.19 -25.66 4.07
N THR A 371 -14.97 -25.50 3.01
CA THR A 371 -14.52 -25.09 1.68
C THR A 371 -13.86 -23.72 1.72
N LEU A 372 -14.53 -22.69 2.26
CA LEU A 372 -13.94 -21.38 2.46
C LEU A 372 -12.67 -21.45 3.33
N THR A 373 -12.67 -22.29 4.36
CA THR A 373 -11.46 -22.51 5.17
C THR A 373 -10.35 -23.18 4.38
N LEU A 374 -10.63 -24.09 3.44
CA LEU A 374 -9.64 -24.74 2.58
C LEU A 374 -9.06 -23.74 1.56
N LEU A 375 -9.93 -22.99 0.87
CA LEU A 375 -9.57 -21.92 -0.05
C LEU A 375 -8.75 -20.82 0.66
N ARG A 376 -9.10 -20.46 1.91
CA ARG A 376 -8.35 -19.51 2.75
C ARG A 376 -7.06 -20.09 3.34
N ARG A 377 -7.01 -21.38 3.66
CA ARG A 377 -5.78 -22.08 4.11
C ARG A 377 -4.72 -22.11 3.01
N GLY A 378 -5.16 -22.09 1.76
CA GLY A 378 -4.30 -21.88 0.59
C GLY A 378 -4.06 -20.43 0.20
N SER A 379 -4.37 -19.43 1.05
CA SER A 379 -4.11 -18.03 0.72
C SER A 379 -2.61 -17.77 0.48
N PRO A 380 -2.18 -17.44 -0.76
CA PRO A 380 -0.81 -17.03 -1.02
C PRO A 380 -0.51 -15.62 -0.45
N LEU A 381 -1.53 -14.96 0.11
CA LEU A 381 -1.50 -13.56 0.54
C LEU A 381 -0.91 -13.34 1.93
N ILE A 382 -0.61 -14.40 2.69
CA ILE A 382 0.26 -14.30 3.87
C ILE A 382 1.36 -15.40 3.79
N GLY A 383 1.83 -15.63 2.55
CA GLY A 383 2.74 -16.70 2.16
C GLY A 383 4.22 -16.30 2.14
N LYS A 384 4.77 -15.96 3.31
CA LYS A 384 6.23 -15.88 3.59
C LYS A 384 6.98 -14.56 3.38
N ALA A 385 6.44 -13.55 2.69
CA ALA A 385 6.80 -12.15 3.05
C ALA A 385 6.45 -11.86 4.54
N GLY A 386 5.45 -12.58 5.06
CA GLY A 386 5.01 -12.58 6.45
C GLY A 386 5.99 -13.18 7.48
N THR A 387 7.16 -13.71 7.10
CA THR A 387 8.26 -13.93 8.05
C THR A 387 9.07 -12.65 8.22
N LEU A 388 9.56 -12.04 7.14
CA LEU A 388 10.29 -10.77 7.23
C LEU A 388 9.44 -9.65 7.88
N GLU A 389 8.16 -9.52 7.52
CA GLU A 389 7.25 -8.57 8.17
C GLU A 389 7.01 -8.87 9.66
N ARG A 390 7.12 -10.13 10.09
CA ARG A 390 6.99 -10.52 11.49
C ARG A 390 8.29 -10.27 12.24
N ASP A 391 9.42 -10.63 11.64
CA ASP A 391 10.76 -10.50 12.23
C ASP A 391 11.11 -9.01 12.43
N VAL A 392 10.84 -8.17 11.43
CA VAL A 392 11.01 -6.71 11.53
C VAL A 392 10.02 -6.09 12.53
N ALA A 393 8.75 -6.53 12.55
CA ALA A 393 7.80 -6.04 13.55
C ALA A 393 8.25 -6.42 14.98
N ALA A 394 8.70 -7.66 15.19
CA ALA A 394 9.22 -8.13 16.47
C ALA A 394 10.50 -7.38 16.89
N PHE A 395 11.40 -7.09 15.94
CA PHE A 395 12.59 -6.26 16.18
C PHE A 395 12.22 -4.85 16.67
N HIS A 396 11.13 -4.26 16.18
CA HIS A 396 10.65 -2.95 16.64
C HIS A 396 9.57 -3.03 17.74
N HIS A 397 9.38 -4.18 18.39
CA HIS A 397 8.35 -4.40 19.43
C HIS A 397 6.92 -4.02 18.99
N ALA A 398 6.60 -4.22 17.71
CA ALA A 398 5.28 -4.02 17.13
C ALA A 398 4.50 -5.34 17.02
N PRO A 399 3.15 -5.32 17.18
CA PRO A 399 2.33 -6.53 17.05
C PRO A 399 2.18 -6.97 15.58
N ALA A 400 2.29 -6.05 14.62
CA ALA A 400 2.34 -6.33 13.20
C ALA A 400 3.07 -5.22 12.44
N GLY A 401 3.42 -5.49 11.19
CA GLY A 401 3.73 -4.44 10.22
C GLY A 401 3.56 -4.90 8.78
N LEU A 402 3.60 -3.93 7.87
CA LEU A 402 3.28 -4.07 6.45
C LEU A 402 4.30 -3.30 5.61
N LEU A 403 4.98 -3.99 4.69
CA LEU A 403 6.00 -3.39 3.83
C LEU A 403 5.38 -2.46 2.77
N PHE A 404 6.17 -1.53 2.24
CA PHE A 404 5.83 -0.64 1.12
C PHE A 404 7.06 -0.40 0.24
N ASN A 405 6.87 -0.11 -1.04
CA ASN A 405 7.97 0.14 -2.00
C ASN A 405 8.82 1.37 -1.63
N SER A 406 8.25 2.34 -0.92
CA SER A 406 8.97 3.47 -0.35
C SER A 406 8.28 4.02 0.89
N GLY A 407 9.00 4.84 1.67
CA GLY A 407 8.41 5.59 2.78
C GLY A 407 7.41 6.65 2.31
N PHE A 408 7.52 7.10 1.06
CA PHE A 408 6.55 8.00 0.46
C PHE A 408 5.21 7.28 0.26
N ASP A 409 5.23 6.10 -0.37
CA ASP A 409 4.05 5.27 -0.62
C ASP A 409 3.35 4.84 0.68
N ALA A 410 4.15 4.55 1.71
CA ALA A 410 3.66 4.17 3.04
C ALA A 410 2.89 5.31 3.72
N ASN A 411 3.47 6.51 3.76
CA ASN A 411 2.80 7.71 4.31
C ASN A 411 1.55 8.07 3.49
N VAL A 412 1.63 8.07 2.16
CA VAL A 412 0.48 8.36 1.29
C VAL A 412 -0.63 7.33 1.51
N GLY A 413 -0.30 6.05 1.58
CA GLY A 413 -1.25 4.97 1.86
C GLY A 413 -1.91 5.12 3.22
N LEU A 414 -1.13 5.38 4.27
CA LEU A 414 -1.62 5.56 5.64
C LEU A 414 -2.59 6.76 5.76
N PHE A 415 -2.15 7.96 5.37
CA PHE A 415 -2.94 9.18 5.58
C PHE A 415 -4.15 9.31 4.64
N SER A 416 -4.13 8.68 3.46
CA SER A 416 -5.25 8.72 2.53
C SER A 416 -6.45 7.87 2.95
N CYS A 417 -6.23 6.73 3.63
CA CYS A 417 -7.32 5.79 3.92
C CYS A 417 -7.56 5.44 5.41
N VAL A 418 -6.61 5.67 6.33
CA VAL A 418 -6.82 5.31 7.75
C VAL A 418 -7.66 6.33 8.53
N PRO A 419 -7.49 7.65 8.37
CA PRO A 419 -8.46 8.62 8.90
C PRO A 419 -9.82 8.47 8.21
N GLN A 420 -10.90 8.46 9.00
CA GLN A 420 -12.26 8.25 8.50
C GLN A 420 -13.03 9.57 8.33
N PRO A 421 -14.16 9.58 7.59
CA PRO A 421 -15.06 10.72 7.55
C PRO A 421 -15.38 11.25 8.95
N GLY A 422 -15.19 12.55 9.16
CA GLY A 422 -15.34 13.20 10.46
C GLY A 422 -14.02 13.37 11.22
N ASP A 423 -13.07 12.43 11.17
CA ASP A 423 -11.83 12.50 11.97
C ASP A 423 -11.01 13.78 11.69
N VAL A 424 -10.15 14.16 12.64
CA VAL A 424 -9.25 15.32 12.51
C VAL A 424 -7.80 14.84 12.45
N VAL A 425 -6.98 15.41 11.55
CA VAL A 425 -5.53 15.21 11.55
C VAL A 425 -4.83 16.49 12.02
N VAL A 426 -4.26 16.44 13.21
CA VAL A 426 -3.32 17.44 13.71
C VAL A 426 -1.91 17.00 13.31
N TYR A 427 -1.07 17.91 12.82
CA TYR A 427 0.26 17.54 12.31
C TYR A 427 1.30 18.64 12.58
N ASP A 428 2.55 18.26 12.77
CA ASP A 428 3.65 19.23 12.91
C ASP A 428 3.87 19.95 11.57
N GLU A 429 4.00 21.28 11.59
CA GLU A 429 4.12 22.07 10.35
C GLU A 429 5.29 21.70 9.42
N LEU A 430 6.29 20.95 9.92
CA LEU A 430 7.45 20.49 9.13
C LEU A 430 7.40 18.99 8.73
N VAL A 431 6.27 18.28 8.90
CA VAL A 431 6.16 16.88 8.44
C VAL A 431 6.43 16.72 6.94
N HIS A 432 7.05 15.60 6.58
CA HIS A 432 7.48 15.31 5.22
C HIS A 432 6.37 15.44 4.17
N ALA A 433 6.75 15.83 2.95
CA ALA A 433 5.84 16.04 1.82
C ALA A 433 4.91 14.84 1.54
N SER A 434 5.37 13.60 1.79
CA SER A 434 4.54 12.39 1.67
C SER A 434 3.34 12.36 2.62
N ALA A 435 3.51 12.87 3.85
CA ALA A 435 2.41 12.99 4.81
C ALA A 435 1.42 14.04 4.32
N HIS A 436 1.90 15.19 3.82
CA HIS A 436 1.05 16.20 3.19
C HIS A 436 0.27 15.67 1.97
N ASP A 437 0.91 14.91 1.09
CA ASP A 437 0.29 14.36 -0.12
C ASP A 437 -0.75 13.30 0.23
N GLY A 438 -0.47 12.41 1.18
CA GLY A 438 -1.46 11.48 1.74
C GLY A 438 -2.62 12.21 2.42
N MET A 439 -2.32 13.25 3.20
CA MET A 439 -3.32 14.11 3.83
C MET A 439 -4.19 14.87 2.82
N ARG A 440 -3.71 15.20 1.61
CA ARG A 440 -4.56 15.80 0.56
C ARG A 440 -5.60 14.82 0.00
N MET A 441 -5.33 13.52 0.09
CA MET A 441 -6.24 12.46 -0.33
C MET A 441 -7.05 11.86 0.84
N SER A 442 -6.91 12.41 2.05
CA SER A 442 -7.51 11.88 3.27
C SER A 442 -9.02 12.12 3.34
N ARG A 443 -9.72 11.21 4.03
CA ARG A 443 -11.15 11.36 4.35
C ARG A 443 -11.41 12.14 5.66
N ALA A 444 -10.36 12.54 6.38
CA ALA A 444 -10.46 13.39 7.55
C ALA A 444 -11.17 14.72 7.22
N ALA A 445 -12.08 15.15 8.08
CA ALA A 445 -12.85 16.38 7.89
C ALA A 445 -11.99 17.66 8.05
N GLN A 446 -10.92 17.59 8.85
CA GLN A 446 -10.04 18.73 9.13
C GLN A 446 -8.57 18.32 9.20
N ARG A 447 -7.69 19.26 8.84
CA ARG A 447 -6.23 19.11 8.87
C ARG A 447 -5.62 20.37 9.48
N LEU A 448 -5.01 20.25 10.65
CA LEU A 448 -4.59 21.39 11.48
C LEU A 448 -3.08 21.33 11.76
N PRO A 449 -2.27 22.26 11.22
CA PRO A 449 -0.85 22.35 11.56
C PRO A 449 -0.67 22.93 12.97
N PHE A 450 0.13 22.29 13.82
CA PHE A 450 0.68 22.91 15.02
C PHE A 450 2.11 23.42 14.77
N LYS A 451 2.54 24.39 15.57
CA LYS A 451 3.88 24.98 15.47
C LYS A 451 4.95 23.93 15.78
N HIS A 452 5.99 23.91 14.95
CA HIS A 452 7.04 22.90 14.97
C HIS A 452 7.60 22.62 16.38
N ASN A 453 7.60 21.35 16.77
CA ASN A 453 8.06 20.83 18.06
C ASN A 453 7.52 21.56 19.32
N THR A 454 6.44 22.34 19.17
CA THR A 454 5.88 23.18 20.24
C THR A 454 4.68 22.49 20.88
N VAL A 455 4.93 21.69 21.94
CA VAL A 455 3.87 20.91 22.62
C VAL A 455 2.96 21.79 23.48
N SER A 456 3.56 22.64 24.32
CA SER A 456 2.86 23.59 25.19
C SER A 456 3.13 25.04 24.76
N PRO A 457 2.29 26.01 25.16
CA PRO A 457 2.54 27.43 24.90
C PRO A 457 3.90 27.86 25.45
N ALA A 458 4.70 28.54 24.63
CA ALA A 458 6.01 29.01 25.05
C ALA A 458 5.90 30.08 26.16
N ARG A 459 6.20 29.69 27.41
CA ARG A 459 6.27 30.60 28.56
C ARG A 459 7.40 31.65 28.50
N ARG A 460 8.21 31.67 27.43
CA ARG A 460 9.34 32.59 27.25
C ARG A 460 9.34 33.20 25.84
N PRO A 461 9.70 34.49 25.70
CA PRO A 461 9.97 35.08 24.39
C PRO A 461 11.19 34.41 23.74
N HIS A 462 11.16 34.33 22.41
CA HIS A 462 12.24 33.76 21.60
C HIS A 462 13.50 34.64 21.71
N PRO A 463 14.70 34.10 22.05
CA PRO A 463 15.89 34.90 22.32
C PRO A 463 16.46 35.67 21.11
N LEU A 464 15.91 35.44 19.91
CA LEU A 464 16.36 36.06 18.66
C LEU A 464 15.36 37.07 18.06
N GLY A 465 14.38 37.55 18.83
CA GLY A 465 13.53 38.71 18.44
C GLY A 465 12.62 38.50 17.21
N TYR A 466 12.50 37.27 16.72
CA TYR A 466 11.63 36.90 15.60
C TYR A 466 10.28 36.43 16.14
N THR A 467 9.20 37.08 15.67
CA THR A 467 7.81 36.67 15.91
C THR A 467 7.34 35.87 14.68
N PRO A 468 7.25 34.53 14.74
CA PRO A 468 6.66 33.76 13.65
C PRO A 468 5.16 34.07 13.53
N PRO A 469 4.51 33.79 12.38
CA PRO A 469 3.05 33.81 12.31
C PRO A 469 2.44 32.91 13.39
N ALA A 470 1.31 33.34 13.95
CA ALA A 470 0.71 32.81 15.17
C ALA A 470 0.12 31.39 15.03
N ARG A 471 0.97 30.39 14.81
CA ARG A 471 0.63 28.96 14.90
C ARG A 471 0.62 28.52 16.36
N GLN A 472 -0.45 27.85 16.73
CA GLN A 472 -0.69 27.32 18.07
C GLN A 472 0.20 26.12 18.38
N SER A 473 0.46 25.91 19.67
CA SER A 473 1.04 24.68 20.19
C SER A 473 0.08 23.49 20.07
N LEU A 474 0.60 22.27 20.17
CA LEU A 474 -0.22 21.05 20.14
C LEU A 474 -1.33 21.09 21.21
N GLY A 475 -1.00 21.47 22.45
CA GLY A 475 -1.95 21.56 23.56
C GLY A 475 -3.07 22.58 23.33
N GLU A 476 -2.77 23.73 22.70
CA GLU A 476 -3.79 24.72 22.32
C GLU A 476 -4.76 24.18 21.26
N ILE A 477 -4.26 23.45 20.25
CA ILE A 477 -5.12 22.84 19.23
C ILE A 477 -5.99 21.73 19.84
N LEU A 478 -5.41 20.85 20.67
CA LEU A 478 -6.17 19.79 21.35
C LEU A 478 -7.20 20.35 22.35
N ALA A 479 -6.88 21.46 23.02
CA ALA A 479 -7.84 22.21 23.84
C ALA A 479 -8.98 22.82 23.01
N ALA A 480 -8.68 23.41 21.84
CA ALA A 480 -9.70 23.96 20.95
C ALA A 480 -10.63 22.86 20.38
N LEU A 481 -10.07 21.73 19.95
CA LEU A 481 -10.83 20.57 19.46
C LEU A 481 -11.76 19.94 20.50
N THR A 482 -11.51 20.18 21.79
CA THR A 482 -12.33 19.69 22.91
C THR A 482 -13.31 20.74 23.45
N GLN A 483 -13.43 21.92 22.83
CA GLN A 483 -14.37 22.98 23.24
C GLN A 483 -15.67 23.01 22.40
N GLY A 484 -16.68 23.73 22.90
CA GLY A 484 -17.95 23.97 22.21
C GLY A 484 -18.80 22.72 21.93
N ALA A 485 -19.84 22.87 21.10
CA ALA A 485 -20.71 21.77 20.67
C ALA A 485 -19.98 20.81 19.71
N SER A 486 -19.19 21.34 18.77
CA SER A 486 -18.40 20.55 17.80
C SER A 486 -17.36 19.64 18.45
N GLY A 487 -16.81 20.02 19.61
CA GLY A 487 -15.90 19.17 20.38
C GLY A 487 -16.57 18.05 21.19
N GLN A 488 -17.90 17.93 21.17
CA GLN A 488 -18.61 16.90 21.96
C GLN A 488 -18.21 15.47 21.57
N GLU A 489 -18.11 15.18 20.28
CA GLU A 489 -17.70 13.86 19.79
C GLU A 489 -16.25 13.52 20.17
N VAL A 490 -15.38 14.54 20.18
CA VAL A 490 -13.97 14.41 20.60
C VAL A 490 -13.88 14.16 22.10
N ARG A 491 -14.66 14.88 22.93
CA ARG A 491 -14.76 14.65 24.38
C ARG A 491 -15.39 13.30 24.74
N ALA A 492 -16.37 12.85 23.96
CA ALA A 492 -17.04 11.57 24.13
C ALA A 492 -16.17 10.38 23.69
N GLY A 493 -15.17 10.62 22.84
CA GLY A 493 -14.30 9.59 22.27
C GLY A 493 -14.87 8.90 21.03
N THR A 494 -15.97 9.38 20.46
CA THR A 494 -16.60 8.81 19.25
C THR A 494 -15.91 9.25 17.96
N ARG A 495 -15.17 10.37 18.00
CA ARG A 495 -14.40 10.92 16.89
C ARG A 495 -12.90 10.84 17.19
N ASN A 496 -12.09 10.39 16.23
CA ASN A 496 -10.65 10.25 16.43
C ASN A 496 -9.93 11.56 16.09
N VAL A 497 -8.81 11.77 16.78
CA VAL A 497 -7.83 12.82 16.46
C VAL A 497 -6.51 12.13 16.15
N PHE A 498 -6.05 12.21 14.92
CA PHE A 498 -4.71 11.78 14.53
C PHE A 498 -3.72 12.89 14.86
N VAL A 499 -2.53 12.53 15.37
CA VAL A 499 -1.41 13.45 15.58
C VAL A 499 -0.23 12.91 14.78
N ALA A 500 0.33 13.70 13.85
CA ALA A 500 1.42 13.27 12.98
C ALA A 500 2.71 14.09 13.21
N VAL A 501 3.83 13.39 13.43
CA VAL A 501 5.17 13.98 13.67
C VAL A 501 6.27 13.13 13.04
N GLU A 502 7.44 13.72 12.76
CA GLU A 502 8.67 12.95 12.51
C GLU A 502 9.41 12.70 13.83
N ALA A 503 10.07 11.56 13.98
CA ALA A 503 10.95 11.30 15.13
C ALA A 503 12.22 12.18 15.07
N VAL A 504 12.77 12.35 13.86
CA VAL A 504 13.92 13.19 13.54
C VAL A 504 13.60 13.93 12.24
N TYR A 505 13.57 15.25 12.25
CA TYR A 505 13.13 16.02 11.08
C TYR A 505 14.21 16.11 10.02
N SER A 506 13.85 15.75 8.79
CA SER A 506 14.81 15.51 7.71
C SER A 506 15.76 16.67 7.38
N MET A 507 15.33 17.94 7.50
CA MET A 507 16.12 19.11 7.10
C MET A 507 17.01 19.67 8.20
N ASP A 508 16.53 19.62 9.44
CA ASP A 508 17.08 20.35 10.59
C ASP A 508 17.81 19.42 11.55
N GLY A 509 17.51 18.12 11.52
CA GLY A 509 18.18 17.10 12.33
C GLY A 509 17.76 17.08 13.79
N ASP A 510 16.78 17.90 14.17
CA ASP A 510 16.23 17.96 15.51
C ASP A 510 15.18 16.85 15.73
N VAL A 511 14.84 16.64 17.00
CA VAL A 511 14.19 15.43 17.50
C VAL A 511 12.87 15.79 18.15
N ALA A 512 11.78 15.11 17.78
CA ALA A 512 10.48 15.40 18.37
C ALA A 512 10.47 15.11 19.88
N PRO A 513 9.86 15.97 20.72
CA PRO A 513 9.69 15.74 22.15
C PRO A 513 8.56 14.72 22.41
N LEU A 514 8.72 13.48 21.92
CA LEU A 514 7.66 12.46 21.89
C LEU A 514 7.06 12.15 23.26
N ARG A 515 7.85 12.20 24.34
CA ARG A 515 7.34 12.02 25.71
C ARG A 515 6.38 13.14 26.13
N GLU A 516 6.69 14.38 25.78
CA GLU A 516 5.82 15.54 26.05
C GLU A 516 4.57 15.50 25.17
N ILE A 517 4.72 15.14 23.88
CA ILE A 517 3.59 14.94 22.96
C ILE A 517 2.62 13.89 23.51
N VAL A 518 3.11 12.73 23.95
CA VAL A 518 2.28 11.67 24.55
C VAL A 518 1.62 12.13 25.86
N ALA A 519 2.33 12.86 26.71
CA ALA A 519 1.76 13.42 27.95
C ALA A 519 0.63 14.44 27.65
N CYS A 520 0.86 15.36 26.71
CA CYS A 520 -0.12 16.33 26.24
C CYS A 520 -1.35 15.65 25.63
N ILE A 521 -1.16 14.62 24.80
CA ILE A 521 -2.25 13.81 24.24
C ILE A 521 -3.08 13.17 25.35
N LYS A 522 -2.44 12.53 26.34
CA LYS A 522 -3.13 11.88 27.47
C LYS A 522 -3.88 12.88 28.35
N GLN A 523 -3.35 14.10 28.52
CA GLN A 523 -4.00 15.18 29.25
C GLN A 523 -5.26 15.70 28.54
N HIS A 524 -5.21 15.95 27.24
CA HIS A 524 -6.32 16.56 26.49
C HIS A 524 -7.34 15.55 25.95
N LEU A 525 -6.93 14.31 25.67
CA LEU A 525 -7.77 13.25 25.11
C LEU A 525 -7.73 11.95 25.96
N PRO A 526 -8.13 12.02 27.26
CA PRO A 526 -8.03 10.90 28.20
C PRO A 526 -8.92 9.69 27.84
N ARG A 527 -9.86 9.83 26.90
CA ARG A 527 -10.66 8.72 26.36
C ARG A 527 -9.88 7.81 25.40
N GLY A 528 -8.63 8.15 25.05
CA GLY A 528 -7.82 7.31 24.18
C GLY A 528 -8.29 7.30 22.72
N ASN A 529 -9.00 8.33 22.27
CA ASN A 529 -9.41 8.55 20.88
C ASN A 529 -8.33 9.28 20.04
N CYS A 530 -7.15 9.52 20.62
CA CYS A 530 -6.00 10.01 19.86
C CYS A 530 -5.26 8.87 19.13
N ARG A 531 -4.69 9.17 17.97
CA ARG A 531 -3.93 8.24 17.12
C ARG A 531 -2.60 8.88 16.72
N LEU A 532 -1.57 8.71 17.56
CA LEU A 532 -0.23 9.25 17.30
C LEU A 532 0.46 8.44 16.20
N ILE A 533 0.86 9.09 15.12
CA ILE A 533 1.64 8.56 14.01
C ILE A 533 3.03 9.19 14.06
N VAL A 534 4.08 8.37 14.08
CA VAL A 534 5.47 8.82 14.13
C VAL A 534 6.23 8.31 12.91
N ASP A 535 6.81 9.23 12.14
CA ASP A 535 7.72 8.89 11.05
C ASP A 535 9.15 8.69 11.58
N GLU A 536 9.58 7.44 11.69
CA GLU A 536 10.92 7.03 12.15
C GLU A 536 11.93 6.92 10.97
N ALA A 537 11.62 7.54 9.82
CA ALA A 537 12.48 7.55 8.63
C ALA A 537 13.96 7.85 8.92
N HIS A 538 14.23 8.92 9.69
CA HIS A 538 15.57 9.42 9.98
C HIS A 538 16.16 8.93 11.33
N SER A 539 15.42 8.12 12.07
CA SER A 539 15.84 7.52 13.35
C SER A 539 16.09 6.01 13.28
N THR A 540 15.45 5.31 12.32
CA THR A 540 15.66 3.88 12.02
C THR A 540 17.14 3.57 11.87
N GLY A 541 17.64 2.54 12.56
CA GLY A 541 19.04 2.13 12.54
C GLY A 541 19.98 2.97 13.42
N LEU A 542 19.53 4.06 14.05
CA LEU A 542 20.40 5.01 14.79
C LEU A 542 20.08 5.12 16.28
N PHE A 543 18.79 5.21 16.61
CA PHE A 543 18.27 5.38 17.98
C PHE A 543 17.81 4.05 18.56
N GLY A 544 17.83 3.94 19.88
CA GLY A 544 17.50 2.74 20.63
C GLY A 544 18.58 1.66 20.59
N LEU A 545 18.42 0.66 21.46
CA LEU A 545 19.22 -0.56 21.42
C LEU A 545 19.14 -1.17 20.01
N GLN A 546 20.29 -1.56 19.43
CA GLN A 546 20.40 -2.11 18.07
C GLN A 546 19.85 -1.20 16.93
N GLY A 547 19.52 0.07 17.18
CA GLY A 547 18.94 0.95 16.14
C GLY A 547 17.43 0.78 15.94
N ARG A 548 16.69 0.29 16.96
CA ARG A 548 15.23 0.04 16.92
C ARG A 548 14.35 1.29 16.73
N GLY A 549 14.90 2.49 16.69
CA GLY A 549 14.16 3.75 16.54
C GLY A 549 13.91 4.45 17.88
N LEU A 550 13.54 5.73 17.80
CA LEU A 550 13.37 6.62 18.93
C LEU A 550 12.15 6.23 19.78
N VAL A 551 11.07 5.72 19.18
CA VAL A 551 9.89 5.27 19.94
C VAL A 551 10.25 4.10 20.86
N CYS A 552 11.11 3.19 20.40
CA CYS A 552 11.63 2.08 21.22
C CYS A 552 12.63 2.58 22.29
N GLU A 553 13.49 3.54 21.95
CA GLU A 553 14.42 4.15 22.92
C GLU A 553 13.68 4.81 24.10
N LEU A 554 12.55 5.46 23.82
CA LEU A 554 11.76 6.18 24.81
C LEU A 554 10.76 5.30 25.57
N GLY A 555 10.50 4.07 25.11
CA GLY A 555 9.52 3.12 25.68
C GLY A 555 8.06 3.46 25.36
N LEU A 556 7.80 4.04 24.18
CA LEU A 556 6.51 4.60 23.77
C LEU A 556 5.75 3.73 22.75
N GLU A 557 6.15 2.48 22.52
CA GLU A 557 5.59 1.61 21.47
C GLU A 557 4.10 1.31 21.65
N ARG A 558 3.58 1.41 22.88
CA ARG A 558 2.15 1.24 23.20
C ARG A 558 1.33 2.52 23.05
N ASP A 559 1.98 3.68 23.05
CA ASP A 559 1.34 4.99 22.92
C ASP A 559 1.29 5.50 21.47
N VAL A 560 2.08 4.91 20.58
CA VAL A 560 2.12 5.23 19.14
C VAL A 560 1.25 4.26 18.36
N PHE A 561 0.26 4.78 17.65
CA PHE A 561 -0.71 4.02 16.85
C PHE A 561 -0.10 3.42 15.58
N ALA A 562 0.77 4.17 14.90
CA ALA A 562 1.51 3.69 13.74
C ALA A 562 2.91 4.31 13.65
N ARG A 563 3.90 3.52 13.23
CA ARG A 563 5.27 4.00 12.97
C ARG A 563 5.68 3.71 11.52
N LEU A 564 6.27 4.68 10.85
CA LEU A 564 6.94 4.45 9.56
C LEU A 564 8.43 4.21 9.77
N HIS A 565 8.95 3.06 9.36
CA HIS A 565 10.39 2.82 9.24
C HIS A 565 10.79 2.76 7.76
N THR A 566 11.94 3.34 7.38
CA THR A 566 12.39 3.36 5.98
C THR A 566 13.77 2.74 5.82
N PHE A 567 13.96 1.93 4.79
CA PHE A 567 15.20 1.17 4.58
C PHE A 567 16.20 1.91 3.68
N GLY A 568 15.71 2.85 2.84
CA GLY A 568 16.51 3.73 1.95
C GLY A 568 17.32 4.83 2.63
N LYS A 569 17.74 4.64 3.88
CA LYS A 569 18.57 5.60 4.65
C LYS A 569 19.67 4.85 5.41
N ALA A 570 19.67 4.87 6.75
CA ALA A 570 20.67 4.18 7.57
C ALA A 570 20.84 2.68 7.23
N MET A 571 19.74 2.01 6.88
CA MET A 571 19.74 0.57 6.57
C MET A 571 20.38 0.23 5.22
N GLY A 572 20.58 1.18 4.30
CA GLY A 572 21.24 0.93 3.02
C GLY A 572 20.50 0.00 2.03
N ALA A 573 19.21 -0.26 2.23
CA ALA A 573 18.36 -1.10 1.37
C ALA A 573 17.23 -0.27 0.71
N SER A 574 16.28 -0.90 0.03
CA SER A 574 15.10 -0.24 -0.56
C SER A 574 13.82 -0.58 0.21
N GLY A 575 12.77 0.22 0.06
CA GLY A 575 11.48 0.01 0.72
C GLY A 575 11.29 0.74 2.06
N ALA A 576 10.13 0.48 2.67
CA ALA A 576 9.72 0.96 3.99
C ALA A 576 8.68 0.03 4.61
N MET A 577 8.24 0.33 5.83
CA MET A 577 7.24 -0.47 6.56
C MET A 577 6.43 0.36 7.54
N ILE A 578 5.12 0.14 7.56
CA ILE A 578 4.23 0.64 8.62
C ILE A 578 4.12 -0.42 9.71
N LEU A 579 4.56 -0.10 10.92
CA LEU A 579 4.31 -0.88 12.12
C LEU A 579 3.02 -0.41 12.78
N CYS A 580 2.09 -1.32 13.05
CA CYS A 580 0.76 -0.98 13.52
C CYS A 580 0.05 -2.20 14.16
N ALA A 581 -1.17 -2.00 14.68
CA ALA A 581 -2.02 -3.11 15.13
C ALA A 581 -2.44 -4.03 13.96
N PRO A 582 -2.68 -5.34 14.17
CA PRO A 582 -3.06 -6.27 13.11
C PRO A 582 -4.28 -5.80 12.29
N VAL A 583 -5.31 -5.24 12.95
CA VAL A 583 -6.50 -4.70 12.25
C VAL A 583 -6.16 -3.52 11.32
N VAL A 584 -5.15 -2.71 11.64
CA VAL A 584 -4.69 -1.60 10.79
C VAL A 584 -3.89 -2.15 9.60
N LYS A 585 -3.10 -3.21 9.80
CA LYS A 585 -2.45 -3.93 8.70
C LYS A 585 -3.48 -4.49 7.71
N GLU A 586 -4.49 -5.23 8.20
CA GLU A 586 -5.55 -5.78 7.35
C GLU A 586 -6.32 -4.66 6.63
N TYR A 587 -6.60 -3.54 7.30
CA TYR A 587 -7.21 -2.38 6.68
C TYR A 587 -6.35 -1.80 5.55
N LEU A 588 -5.05 -1.60 5.79
CA LEU A 588 -4.13 -1.09 4.75
C LEU A 588 -4.01 -2.04 3.56
N ILE A 589 -4.04 -3.36 3.77
CA ILE A 589 -4.05 -4.36 2.68
C ILE A 589 -5.26 -4.18 1.75
N ASN A 590 -6.43 -3.83 2.29
CA ASN A 590 -7.67 -3.71 1.53
C ASN A 590 -7.95 -2.29 0.99
N TYR A 591 -7.36 -1.24 1.56
CA TYR A 591 -7.70 0.15 1.22
C TYR A 591 -6.52 1.05 0.80
N ALA A 592 -5.26 0.67 1.02
CA ALA A 592 -4.12 1.51 0.64
C ALA A 592 -3.82 1.38 -0.86
N ARG A 593 -4.27 2.36 -1.67
CA ARG A 593 -4.05 2.36 -3.13
C ARG A 593 -2.58 2.26 -3.55
N THR A 594 -1.68 2.85 -2.77
CA THR A 594 -0.21 2.78 -2.95
C THR A 594 0.40 1.42 -2.60
N LEU A 595 -0.38 0.51 -2.01
CA LEU A 595 -0.03 -0.89 -1.77
C LEU A 595 -0.63 -1.81 -2.84
N ILE A 596 -1.88 -1.53 -3.24
CA ILE A 596 -2.72 -2.35 -4.10
C ILE A 596 -2.37 -2.20 -5.58
N TYR A 597 -2.26 -0.95 -6.06
CA TYR A 597 -2.05 -0.63 -7.48
C TYR A 597 -0.57 -0.39 -7.80
N THR A 598 0.32 -1.13 -7.13
CA THR A 598 1.76 -1.10 -7.37
C THR A 598 2.33 -2.50 -7.43
N THR A 599 3.38 -2.67 -8.22
CA THR A 599 4.15 -3.91 -8.29
C THR A 599 4.77 -4.23 -6.93
N ALA A 600 4.79 -5.51 -6.51
CA ALA A 600 5.40 -5.88 -5.23
C ALA A 600 6.93 -5.64 -5.21
N MET A 601 7.55 -5.58 -4.03
CA MET A 601 9.01 -5.53 -3.92
C MET A 601 9.64 -6.83 -4.44
N SER A 602 10.75 -6.72 -5.17
CA SER A 602 11.49 -7.89 -5.69
C SER A 602 12.13 -8.74 -4.59
N PRO A 603 12.44 -10.04 -4.86
CA PRO A 603 13.23 -10.88 -3.96
C PRO A 603 14.53 -10.22 -3.50
N ALA A 604 15.23 -9.56 -4.44
CA ALA A 604 16.45 -8.82 -4.15
C ALA A 604 16.24 -7.68 -3.13
N SER A 605 15.15 -6.91 -3.25
CA SER A 605 14.81 -5.87 -2.26
C SER A 605 14.52 -6.49 -0.88
N LEU A 606 13.74 -7.58 -0.83
CA LEU A 606 13.41 -8.29 0.42
C LEU A 606 14.66 -8.89 1.08
N ALA A 607 15.57 -9.47 0.28
CA ALA A 607 16.87 -9.98 0.71
C ALA A 607 17.75 -8.88 1.33
N GLY A 608 17.79 -7.69 0.70
CA GLY A 608 18.54 -6.54 1.21
C GLY A 608 18.00 -6.06 2.55
N ILE A 609 16.67 -5.99 2.70
CA ILE A 609 16.04 -5.67 3.99
C ILE A 609 16.39 -6.75 5.03
N ARG A 610 16.26 -8.04 4.71
CA ARG A 610 16.58 -9.13 5.64
C ARG A 610 18.01 -9.05 6.18
N VAL A 611 18.99 -8.99 5.27
CA VAL A 611 20.42 -8.98 5.63
C VAL A 611 20.80 -7.73 6.42
N THR A 612 20.22 -6.58 6.10
CA THR A 612 20.50 -5.34 6.84
C THR A 612 19.87 -5.35 8.24
N TYR A 613 18.72 -5.99 8.44
CA TYR A 613 18.15 -6.23 9.77
C TYR A 613 18.98 -7.22 10.61
N ASP A 614 19.39 -8.34 10.01
CA ASP A 614 20.28 -9.30 10.68
C ASP A 614 21.62 -8.62 11.05
N PHE A 615 22.13 -7.70 10.23
CA PHE A 615 23.36 -6.95 10.49
C PHE A 615 23.23 -5.88 11.58
N VAL A 616 22.17 -5.05 11.61
CA VAL A 616 22.08 -3.95 12.62
C VAL A 616 21.96 -4.44 14.06
N ALA A 617 21.55 -5.70 14.24
CA ALA A 617 21.51 -6.40 15.52
C ALA A 617 22.90 -6.79 16.07
N THR A 618 23.97 -6.68 15.28
CA THR A 618 25.34 -7.09 15.67
C THR A 618 26.15 -5.98 16.37
N GLU A 619 27.15 -6.40 17.15
CA GLU A 619 28.11 -5.48 17.81
C GLU A 619 28.89 -4.61 16.80
N MET A 620 29.10 -5.08 15.57
CA MET A 620 29.76 -4.28 14.54
C MET A 620 28.89 -3.09 14.10
N ALA A 621 27.57 -3.27 14.05
CA ALA A 621 26.65 -2.15 13.85
C ALA A 621 26.57 -1.23 15.08
N ASP A 622 26.77 -1.74 16.31
CA ASP A 622 26.94 -0.91 17.51
C ASP A 622 28.22 -0.05 17.41
N GLU A 623 29.33 -0.59 16.90
CA GLU A 623 30.55 0.21 16.64
C GLU A 623 30.31 1.28 15.57
N LEU A 624 29.65 0.96 14.44
CA LEU A 624 29.31 1.97 13.43
C LEU A 624 28.46 3.11 14.01
N ARG A 625 27.47 2.79 14.86
CA ARG A 625 26.69 3.79 15.60
C ARG A 625 27.54 4.61 16.58
N ARG A 626 28.47 3.98 17.32
CA ARG A 626 29.39 4.68 18.24
C ARG A 626 30.39 5.58 17.50
N ARG A 627 30.97 5.13 16.38
CA ARG A 627 31.82 5.92 15.48
C ARG A 627 31.06 7.13 14.93
N LEU A 628 29.85 6.92 14.42
CA LEU A 628 29.02 8.00 13.89
C LEU A 628 28.71 9.07 14.95
N ARG A 629 28.32 8.68 16.18
CA ARG A 629 28.09 9.63 17.29
C ARG A 629 29.34 10.45 17.64
N LYS A 630 30.53 9.82 17.63
CA LYS A 630 31.81 10.54 17.81
C LYS A 630 32.07 11.54 16.66
N LEU A 631 31.83 11.14 15.41
CA LEU A 631 32.00 12.01 14.24
C LEU A 631 31.03 13.20 14.25
N ILE A 632 29.78 13.00 14.66
CA ILE A 632 28.78 14.09 14.80
C ILE A 632 29.28 15.15 15.77
N GLY A 633 29.66 14.74 16.99
CA GLY A 633 30.17 15.68 18.00
C GLY A 633 31.47 16.36 17.60
N TYR A 634 32.38 15.64 16.93
CA TYR A 634 33.62 16.21 16.43
C TYR A 634 33.38 17.26 15.33
N THR A 635 32.56 16.91 14.32
CA THR A 635 32.19 17.80 13.22
C THR A 635 31.48 19.06 13.73
N HIS A 636 30.55 18.87 14.66
CA HIS A 636 29.82 19.97 15.30
C HIS A 636 30.77 20.91 16.03
N GLY A 637 31.71 20.38 16.83
CA GLY A 637 32.73 21.18 17.51
C GLY A 637 33.62 22.01 16.55
N LEU A 638 33.95 21.48 15.36
CA LEU A 638 34.64 22.24 14.32
C LEU A 638 33.79 23.40 13.80
N PHE A 639 32.52 23.16 13.47
CA PHE A 639 31.62 24.22 12.98
C PHE A 639 31.29 25.27 14.05
N VAL A 640 31.10 24.88 15.31
CA VAL A 640 30.98 25.80 16.45
C VAL A 640 32.24 26.65 16.59
N SER A 641 33.43 26.06 16.43
CA SER A 641 34.70 26.79 16.49
C SER A 641 34.85 27.81 15.36
N ILE A 642 34.43 27.48 14.14
CA ILE A 642 34.38 28.42 13.00
C ILE A 642 33.38 29.55 13.28
N CYS A 643 32.19 29.21 13.79
CA CYS A 643 31.17 30.21 14.16
C CYS A 643 31.66 31.12 15.30
N ALA A 644 32.44 30.62 16.25
CA ALA A 644 33.04 31.44 17.31
C ALA A 644 34.12 32.39 16.77
N ARG A 645 34.95 31.94 15.81
CA ARG A 645 35.99 32.78 15.18
C ARG A 645 35.42 33.92 14.32
N TYR A 646 34.34 33.67 13.56
CA TYR A 646 33.84 34.62 12.54
C TYR A 646 32.42 35.16 12.80
N GLY A 647 31.76 34.71 13.86
CA GLY A 647 30.37 35.06 14.20
C GLY A 647 30.19 36.37 14.98
N ALA A 648 31.28 37.07 15.33
CA ALA A 648 31.20 38.37 16.00
C ALA A 648 30.70 39.51 15.08
N ALA A 649 30.58 39.28 13.77
CA ALA A 649 30.01 40.23 12.82
C ALA A 649 28.49 40.41 13.06
N PRO A 650 27.92 41.62 12.85
CA PRO A 650 26.49 41.89 13.06
C PRO A 650 25.55 41.01 12.21
N ARG A 651 26.07 40.37 11.15
CA ARG A 651 25.43 39.27 10.42
C ARG A 651 26.47 38.18 10.14
N PRO A 652 26.51 37.08 10.93
CA PRO A 652 27.36 35.92 10.64
C PRO A 652 26.99 35.28 9.30
N LEU A 653 27.98 34.94 8.48
CA LEU A 653 27.76 34.27 7.19
C LEU A 653 27.29 32.80 7.35
N VAL A 654 27.71 32.15 8.43
CA VAL A 654 27.33 30.79 8.82
C VAL A 654 26.96 30.81 10.31
N ARG A 655 25.94 30.02 10.67
CA ARG A 655 25.62 29.69 12.07
C ARG A 655 25.31 28.19 12.17
N VAL A 656 25.57 27.62 13.33
CA VAL A 656 25.11 26.29 13.75
C VAL A 656 24.51 26.43 15.15
N ASP A 657 23.63 25.52 15.56
CA ASP A 657 23.20 25.46 16.97
C ASP A 657 24.42 25.20 17.87
N ALA A 658 24.43 25.77 19.08
CA ALA A 658 25.46 25.50 20.08
C ALA A 658 25.20 24.18 20.82
N GLY A 659 23.96 23.68 20.83
CA GLY A 659 23.61 22.37 21.37
C GLY A 659 24.22 21.24 20.53
N LEU A 660 24.64 20.15 21.20
CA LEU A 660 25.17 18.97 20.52
C LEU A 660 24.05 18.31 19.67
N PRO A 661 24.26 18.06 18.36
CA PRO A 661 23.25 17.46 17.51
C PRO A 661 22.93 16.03 17.94
N SER A 662 21.65 15.73 18.12
CA SER A 662 21.17 14.40 18.46
C SER A 662 21.11 13.43 17.27
N SER A 663 21.19 13.94 16.04
CA SER A 663 21.14 13.16 14.80
C SER A 663 22.35 13.41 13.88
N PRO A 664 22.55 12.61 12.82
CA PRO A 664 23.64 12.80 11.85
C PRO A 664 23.49 14.01 10.93
N ILE A 665 22.43 14.81 11.07
CA ILE A 665 22.15 15.96 10.22
C ILE A 665 22.58 17.22 10.98
N ILE A 666 23.53 17.97 10.42
CA ILE A 666 23.98 19.25 10.96
C ILE A 666 23.58 20.36 9.97
N PRO A 667 22.62 21.23 10.33
CA PRO A 667 22.25 22.37 9.49
C PRO A 667 23.23 23.53 9.69
N LEU A 668 23.94 23.90 8.62
CA LEU A 668 24.71 25.14 8.55
C LEU A 668 23.79 26.25 8.01
N LEU A 669 23.23 27.05 8.92
CA LEU A 669 22.36 28.18 8.58
C LEU A 669 23.17 29.26 7.87
N THR A 670 22.74 29.68 6.69
CA THR A 670 23.41 30.73 5.92
C THR A 670 22.44 31.38 4.93
N SER A 671 22.57 32.69 4.70
CA SER A 671 21.82 33.40 3.66
C SER A 671 22.31 33.07 2.24
N HIS A 672 23.46 32.41 2.09
CA HIS A 672 24.07 32.11 0.78
C HIS A 672 24.32 30.61 0.57
N PRO A 673 23.33 29.72 0.81
CA PRO A 673 23.55 28.27 0.85
C PRO A 673 24.06 27.72 -0.49
N ARG A 674 23.62 28.31 -1.62
CA ARG A 674 24.06 27.90 -2.97
C ARG A 674 25.53 28.22 -3.21
N SER A 675 26.01 29.37 -2.73
CA SER A 675 27.42 29.75 -2.86
C SER A 675 28.32 28.82 -2.05
N LEU A 676 27.97 28.61 -0.77
CA LEU A 676 28.69 27.67 0.10
C LEU A 676 28.69 26.24 -0.47
N ALA A 677 27.53 25.76 -0.94
CA ALA A 677 27.43 24.42 -1.53
C ALA A 677 28.25 24.29 -2.83
N SER A 678 28.22 25.26 -3.74
CA SER A 678 29.05 25.24 -4.96
C SER A 678 30.54 25.21 -4.61
N TYR A 679 30.97 26.07 -3.68
CA TYR A 679 32.36 26.18 -3.26
C TYR A 679 32.93 24.88 -2.67
N CYS A 680 32.09 24.15 -1.92
CA CYS A 680 32.43 22.83 -1.38
C CYS A 680 32.42 21.74 -2.46
N GLN A 681 31.42 21.74 -3.37
CA GLN A 681 31.32 20.79 -4.48
C GLN A 681 32.51 20.92 -5.45
N GLU A 682 32.94 22.15 -5.74
CA GLU A 682 34.14 22.46 -6.54
C GLU A 682 35.44 21.93 -5.91
N ARG A 683 35.44 21.66 -4.60
CA ARG A 683 36.56 21.07 -3.83
C ARG A 683 36.35 19.59 -3.49
N GLY A 684 35.38 18.94 -4.13
CA GLY A 684 35.12 17.50 -3.98
C GLY A 684 34.23 17.11 -2.79
N TYR A 685 33.54 18.05 -2.14
CA TYR A 685 32.63 17.76 -1.02
C TYR A 685 31.17 17.88 -1.45
N ILE A 686 30.46 16.74 -1.50
CA ILE A 686 29.04 16.69 -1.88
C ILE A 686 28.18 17.11 -0.68
N ILE A 687 27.86 18.40 -0.61
CA ILE A 687 26.82 18.97 0.25
C ILE A 687 25.72 19.61 -0.59
N ARG A 688 24.51 19.79 -0.06
CA ARG A 688 23.39 20.40 -0.81
C ARG A 688 22.81 21.65 -0.13
N PRO A 689 22.48 22.69 -0.92
CA PRO A 689 21.77 23.86 -0.43
C PRO A 689 20.28 23.54 -0.27
N ILE A 690 19.72 23.87 0.89
CA ILE A 690 18.30 23.78 1.19
C ILE A 690 17.73 25.20 1.18
N VAL A 691 16.79 25.44 0.27
CA VAL A 691 16.19 26.75 -0.03
C VAL A 691 14.67 26.64 -0.15
N ALA A 692 13.98 27.77 -0.10
CA ALA A 692 12.54 27.83 -0.34
C ALA A 692 12.15 27.21 -1.70
N PRO A 693 11.09 26.37 -1.76
CA PRO A 693 10.07 26.17 -0.73
C PRO A 693 10.35 25.03 0.27
N THR A 694 11.50 24.34 0.22
CA THR A 694 11.79 23.21 1.12
C THR A 694 11.95 23.64 2.59
N VAL A 695 12.47 24.85 2.82
CA VAL A 695 12.48 25.52 4.13
C VAL A 695 11.90 26.92 3.99
N PRO A 696 11.34 27.53 5.05
CA PRO A 696 10.88 28.91 5.04
C PRO A 696 11.96 29.90 4.59
N LYS A 697 11.56 30.98 3.90
CA LYS A 697 12.46 32.08 3.53
C LYS A 697 13.09 32.70 4.78
N GLY A 698 14.38 33.00 4.74
CA GLY A 698 15.16 33.47 5.90
C GLY A 698 15.65 32.36 6.82
N SER A 699 15.33 31.10 6.52
CA SER A 699 15.83 29.90 7.22
C SER A 699 16.61 28.97 6.29
N GLU A 700 17.19 29.54 5.24
CA GLU A 700 18.08 28.87 4.29
C GLU A 700 19.31 28.27 4.98
N ARG A 701 19.76 27.11 4.47
CA ARG A 701 20.85 26.35 5.09
C ARG A 701 21.56 25.43 4.10
N VAL A 702 22.77 25.04 4.44
CA VAL A 702 23.43 23.85 3.89
C VAL A 702 23.17 22.70 4.84
N ARG A 703 22.70 21.56 4.30
CA ARG A 703 22.48 20.35 5.07
C ARG A 703 23.71 19.44 4.96
N VAL A 704 24.40 19.23 6.08
CA VAL A 704 25.54 18.30 6.18
C VAL A 704 25.04 17.01 6.83
N CYS A 705 25.18 15.88 6.13
CA CYS A 705 24.87 14.54 6.65
C CYS A 705 26.16 13.80 6.95
N LEU A 706 26.32 13.32 8.19
CA LEU A 706 27.45 12.49 8.57
C LEU A 706 27.15 11.01 8.35
N HIS A 707 28.16 10.28 7.89
CA HIS A 707 28.10 8.85 7.63
C HIS A 707 29.14 8.12 8.48
N ALA A 708 28.83 6.90 8.93
CA ALA A 708 29.74 6.09 9.74
C ALA A 708 31.04 5.74 9.00
N ALA A 709 31.02 5.71 7.65
CA ALA A 709 32.19 5.54 6.82
C ALA A 709 33.11 6.77 6.77
N ASN A 710 32.62 8.00 7.03
CA ASN A 710 33.43 9.21 6.87
C ASN A 710 34.68 9.19 7.77
N THR A 711 35.80 9.70 7.26
CA THR A 711 37.04 9.80 8.03
C THR A 711 37.13 11.12 8.79
N LYS A 712 38.11 11.23 9.69
CA LYS A 712 38.36 12.46 10.45
C LYS A 712 38.92 13.55 9.53
N GLU A 713 39.77 13.15 8.59
CA GLU A 713 40.46 13.99 7.61
C GLU A 713 39.47 14.57 6.59
N GLU A 714 38.45 13.80 6.19
CA GLU A 714 37.33 14.25 5.37
C GLU A 714 36.49 15.33 6.08
N VAL A 715 36.17 15.10 7.36
CA VAL A 715 35.40 16.04 8.19
C VAL A 715 36.18 17.34 8.43
N GLU A 716 37.47 17.24 8.77
CA GLU A 716 38.37 18.39 8.87
C GLU A 716 38.53 19.11 7.54
N GLY A 717 38.60 18.37 6.44
CA GLY A 717 38.63 18.89 5.08
C GLY A 717 37.41 19.73 4.75
N LEU A 718 36.20 19.21 5.00
CA LEU A 718 34.95 19.97 4.85
C LEU A 718 34.96 21.23 5.73
N ALA A 719 35.36 21.11 7.00
CA ALA A 719 35.42 22.25 7.91
C ALA A 719 36.38 23.36 7.43
N ARG A 720 37.59 22.99 6.97
CA ARG A 720 38.55 23.93 6.35
C ARG A 720 37.94 24.63 5.13
N VAL A 721 37.23 23.90 4.27
CA VAL A 721 36.61 24.48 3.06
C VAL A 721 35.45 25.43 3.39
N VAL A 722 34.67 25.14 4.43
CA VAL A 722 33.64 26.07 4.95
C VAL A 722 34.30 27.35 5.51
N GLU A 723 35.43 27.22 6.21
CA GLU A 723 36.21 28.34 6.76
C GLU A 723 36.87 29.19 5.66
N GLU A 724 37.46 28.56 4.63
CA GLU A 724 37.96 29.23 3.41
C GLU A 724 36.86 30.05 2.72
N TRP A 725 35.65 29.50 2.60
CA TRP A 725 34.51 30.22 2.02
C TRP A 725 34.13 31.44 2.86
N VAL A 726 34.01 31.29 4.18
CA VAL A 726 33.72 32.42 5.09
C VAL A 726 34.75 33.53 4.95
N LEU A 727 36.04 33.18 4.97
CA LEU A 727 37.14 34.14 4.81
C LEU A 727 37.13 34.83 3.45
N LYS A 728 36.86 34.10 2.36
CA LYS A 728 36.75 34.65 1.01
C LYS A 728 35.58 35.64 0.91
N THR A 729 34.39 35.22 1.34
CA THR A 729 33.18 36.04 1.28
C THR A 729 33.23 37.28 2.18
N GLN A 730 33.94 37.23 3.31
CA GLN A 730 34.21 38.42 4.12
C GLN A 730 35.17 39.42 3.45
N LYS A 731 36.19 38.95 2.73
CA LYS A 731 37.21 39.81 2.09
C LYS A 731 36.74 40.46 0.80
N GLU A 732 36.05 39.72 -0.06
CA GLU A 732 35.70 40.19 -1.41
C GLU A 732 34.47 41.09 -1.44
N GLY A 733 33.63 41.02 -0.40
CA GLY A 733 32.24 41.48 -0.49
C GLY A 733 31.43 40.58 -1.43
N LEU A 734 30.12 40.48 -1.19
CA LEU A 734 29.26 39.58 -1.98
C LEU A 734 28.97 40.16 -3.37
N GLN A 735 29.87 39.92 -4.32
CA GLN A 735 29.49 39.84 -5.72
C GLN A 735 28.75 38.51 -5.93
N GLU A 736 27.43 38.56 -6.11
CA GLU A 736 26.65 37.40 -6.56
C GLU A 736 27.09 37.02 -7.98
N THR A 737 28.11 36.16 -8.07
CA THR A 737 28.46 35.48 -9.30
C THR A 737 27.34 34.51 -9.65
N GLN A 738 26.39 34.99 -10.46
CA GLN A 738 25.53 34.10 -11.24
C GLN A 738 26.44 33.08 -11.95
N PRO A 739 26.12 31.78 -11.92
CA PRO A 739 27.00 30.77 -12.50
C PRO A 739 27.15 31.05 -13.99
N GLN A 740 28.33 31.51 -14.40
CA GLN A 740 28.64 31.71 -15.80
C GLN A 740 28.46 30.38 -16.52
N VAL A 741 27.52 30.36 -17.47
CA VAL A 741 27.31 29.22 -18.35
C VAL A 741 28.57 29.07 -19.20
N ARG A 742 29.48 28.19 -18.77
CA ARG A 742 30.53 27.65 -19.64
C ARG A 742 29.80 26.96 -20.80
N LYS A 743 29.72 27.66 -21.93
CA LYS A 743 29.40 27.05 -23.22
C LYS A 743 30.49 26.02 -23.49
N ALA A 744 30.19 24.75 -23.27
CA ALA A 744 30.93 23.70 -23.94
C ALA A 744 30.67 23.90 -25.44
N HIS A 745 31.73 24.17 -26.20
CA HIS A 745 31.65 24.18 -27.65
C HIS A 745 31.74 22.73 -28.14
N LEU A 746 30.61 22.28 -28.72
CA LEU A 746 30.41 21.04 -29.47
C LEU A 746 30.62 19.73 -28.68
#